data_AF-A0A8H5F5G3-F1
#
_entry.id   AF-A0A8H5F5G3-F1
#
_cell.length_a   1.000
_cell.length_b   1.000
_cell.length_c   1.000
_cell.angle_alpha   90.00
_cell.angle_beta   90.00
_cell.angle_gamma   90.00
#
_symmetry.space_group_name_H-M   'P 1'
#
loop_
_entity.id
_entity.type
_entity.pdbx_description
1 polymer ?
#
loop_
_entity_poly.entity_id
_entity_poly.type
_entity_poly.pdbx_seq_one_letter_code
_entity_poly.pdbx_strand_id
1 'polypeptide(L)'
;MHEDYPRLNPFSYCNTLVHGQNLICTPDLRGGSQFQDETLVLALITKSYHRYMWSKRHRSACGLLCLSLILLLIFSSAPHKVQQHISSNLPNCKQWTGGFCSNNTSEEPLPERITDTSTSTETTLPGHSATPGFVIFDRLYVRNRTLYAVTNSPEAFPSLVYILSQPKDRNGENIDPTPQEMQIISKEEAETTLGSRAVVLSGMSFIFYDTEQFMAVPLLPLVGRAYPRRYAHLFCHVPPSGPIARSSAVYTSVRKNINDHSWRDRAGVDGPLMRAGWPNTPIERGDFWNDMAALNQTFVFERAMIVSRSAAHKSPLATLWYKMISSSMNVTVPENFWEPVRQRVVENTIGYLPVLNDAGVVMSPPKSSAPIVTYISRQSGVRSFSPEAHDGLIAALKNLEEEGICQFDVVAMEDLAFSKQVEIVARTTIMVGIHGNGLTHQLWMPPSPRSTVIEVFSPKSYLHDYELLARNMGHKHYAIWNDTALTYPEGKWFEGVEHVTPRMIPRRYQLSCGLVVFFLFILYANPPPGLVQDAATDQQAADVENILSRPATDDNGRAPITETTLPTTGHTPGFTIFDHLYLRNKTFYVVTSSPDAFPPLSHILSQPKDKRPGQNIDPTAQEMQIITPEESETILGEKANVLKGASFIFWDSKQFMTHYYHWWGELLLGAMRTYSSLSLSTGPLPDPQRFILPNVDANNWRDPAGVNGPLTRAAWPNIPIERADFWRDIASLNQTFVFERALIVSRPAAHKSSVVNRQGKMIAGTMNITVPHRFWEPTRRRVVQRTVGYVPLSTEAGLRLSSPKSEAPVVTYISRQSGQRSFTPEAHEGLIAALAELDKEGLCQFDVVAMEGLTLSKQIEIAARTTIMVGIHGNGLTHQLWMPSSPKSTIIEIFLPERYLHDYVMLARNMGHKHYAIWNDTALTYPEGEWFNGVAGGDAKEFNGFHTLPVDGPTVAKIVREQLTGP
;
A
#
# COMPACT_ATOMS: atom_id res chain seq x y z
N MET A 1 -33.85 -39.05 7.10
CA MET A 1 -34.73 -39.77 6.15
C MET A 1 -34.79 -38.95 4.86
N HIS A 2 -35.31 -39.55 3.79
CA HIS A 2 -35.77 -38.98 2.51
C HIS A 2 -36.72 -37.75 2.71
N GLU A 3 -37.06 -36.84 1.77
CA GLU A 3 -36.77 -36.59 0.32
C GLU A 3 -37.35 -35.17 -0.06
N ASP A 4 -37.23 -34.53 -1.24
CA ASP A 4 -36.49 -34.74 -2.52
C ASP A 4 -36.21 -33.37 -3.23
N TYR A 5 -35.66 -33.41 -4.45
CA TYR A 5 -35.69 -32.45 -5.57
C TYR A 5 -37.14 -32.16 -6.10
N PRO A 6 -37.39 -31.27 -7.12
CA PRO A 6 -36.51 -30.83 -8.21
C PRO A 6 -36.50 -29.33 -8.58
N ARG A 7 -35.67 -28.99 -9.58
CA ARG A 7 -35.69 -27.73 -10.36
C ARG A 7 -35.99 -28.05 -11.83
N LEU A 8 -36.86 -27.28 -12.48
CA LEU A 8 -36.94 -27.19 -13.94
C LEU A 8 -37.21 -25.75 -14.40
N ASN A 9 -36.73 -25.44 -15.60
CA ASN A 9 -36.77 -24.13 -16.27
C ASN A 9 -37.71 -24.22 -17.49
N PRO A 10 -38.30 -23.13 -18.03
CA PRO A 10 -38.05 -22.84 -19.46
C PRO A 10 -38.22 -21.37 -19.97
N PHE A 11 -37.79 -21.16 -21.23
CA PHE A 11 -38.08 -20.06 -22.20
C PHE A 11 -37.50 -18.64 -21.98
N SER A 12 -37.49 -17.74 -22.99
CA SER A 12 -36.67 -17.72 -24.25
C SER A 12 -37.07 -16.57 -25.21
N TYR A 13 -36.13 -15.91 -25.89
CA TYR A 13 -36.23 -15.27 -27.23
C TYR A 13 -34.77 -15.02 -27.71
N CYS A 14 -34.21 -15.49 -28.84
CA CYS A 14 -34.56 -15.47 -30.28
C CYS A 14 -33.77 -14.40 -31.07
N ASN A 15 -32.69 -14.80 -31.75
CA ASN A 15 -32.53 -14.78 -33.22
C ASN A 15 -31.08 -15.08 -33.66
N THR A 16 -30.72 -15.49 -34.89
CA THR A 16 -31.26 -16.41 -35.94
C THR A 16 -30.20 -16.41 -37.08
N LEU A 17 -30.15 -17.47 -37.92
CA LEU A 17 -29.27 -17.73 -39.10
C LEU A 17 -28.00 -18.57 -38.83
N VAL A 18 -27.55 -19.47 -39.73
CA VAL A 18 -28.23 -20.50 -40.58
C VAL A 18 -27.15 -21.47 -41.13
N HIS A 19 -27.52 -22.73 -41.44
CA HIS A 19 -26.79 -23.85 -42.13
C HIS A 19 -25.29 -23.72 -42.54
N GLY A 20 -24.47 -24.79 -42.52
CA GLY A 20 -24.71 -26.21 -42.21
C GLY A 20 -23.70 -27.16 -42.91
N GLN A 21 -23.89 -28.49 -42.75
CA GLN A 21 -23.24 -29.61 -43.47
C GLN A 21 -21.77 -30.03 -43.15
N ASN A 22 -21.64 -30.97 -42.21
CA ASN A 22 -21.32 -32.40 -42.45
C ASN A 22 -20.08 -32.89 -43.26
N LEU A 23 -19.32 -33.76 -42.55
CA LEU A 23 -18.91 -35.14 -42.89
C LEU A 23 -17.63 -35.48 -43.73
N ILE A 24 -16.87 -36.42 -43.13
CA ILE A 24 -16.29 -37.67 -43.71
C ILE A 24 -14.84 -37.73 -44.27
N CYS A 25 -14.07 -38.60 -43.60
CA CYS A 25 -12.98 -39.52 -44.01
C CYS A 25 -11.63 -39.07 -44.64
N THR A 26 -10.59 -39.74 -44.15
CA THR A 26 -9.26 -40.06 -44.72
C THR A 26 -9.35 -41.19 -45.79
N PRO A 27 -8.28 -41.70 -46.47
CA PRO A 27 -6.83 -41.55 -46.23
C PRO A 27 -5.90 -41.46 -47.49
N ASP A 28 -4.58 -41.58 -47.22
CA ASP A 28 -3.56 -42.37 -47.97
C ASP A 28 -2.58 -41.77 -49.03
N LEU A 29 -1.30 -41.75 -48.63
CA LEU A 29 -0.07 -42.34 -49.25
C LEU A 29 0.43 -42.11 -50.71
N ARG A 30 1.76 -41.82 -50.77
CA ARG A 30 2.84 -42.19 -51.76
C ARG A 30 3.20 -41.29 -52.96
N GLY A 31 4.53 -41.23 -53.23
CA GLY A 31 5.19 -40.79 -54.48
C GLY A 31 6.10 -39.53 -54.34
N GLY A 32 7.31 -39.42 -54.93
CA GLY A 32 8.22 -40.45 -55.46
C GLY A 32 9.20 -40.02 -56.59
N SER A 33 10.48 -39.73 -56.28
CA SER A 33 11.67 -39.67 -57.21
C SER A 33 11.68 -38.56 -58.32
N GLN A 34 12.74 -38.23 -59.09
CA GLN A 34 14.15 -38.70 -59.25
C GLN A 34 15.08 -37.64 -59.97
N PHE A 35 16.38 -37.95 -60.18
CA PHE A 35 17.46 -37.24 -60.95
C PHE A 35 18.10 -35.97 -60.31
N GLN A 36 19.43 -35.68 -60.28
CA GLN A 36 20.68 -36.00 -61.06
C GLN A 36 20.85 -35.27 -62.42
N ASP A 37 22.02 -34.81 -62.91
CA ASP A 37 23.39 -34.52 -62.39
C ASP A 37 24.06 -33.50 -63.40
N GLU A 38 25.35 -33.13 -63.52
CA GLU A 38 26.71 -33.59 -63.10
C GLU A 38 27.73 -32.40 -63.18
N THR A 39 29.05 -32.67 -63.20
CA THR A 39 30.19 -31.83 -63.64
C THR A 39 30.62 -30.71 -62.67
N LEU A 40 31.63 -30.81 -61.77
CA LEU A 40 32.91 -31.56 -61.67
C LEU A 40 34.10 -30.99 -62.48
N VAL A 41 35.23 -30.71 -61.80
CA VAL A 41 36.62 -31.06 -62.21
C VAL A 41 37.69 -30.59 -61.18
N LEU A 42 38.75 -31.39 -61.00
CA LEU A 42 40.05 -31.11 -60.32
C LEU A 42 40.15 -31.02 -58.76
N ALA A 43 40.09 -32.20 -58.14
CA ALA A 43 41.17 -32.81 -57.33
C ALA A 43 41.54 -32.32 -55.90
N LEU A 44 40.98 -33.02 -54.90
CA LEU A 44 41.66 -33.84 -53.87
C LEU A 44 43.11 -33.45 -53.43
N ILE A 45 43.39 -33.12 -52.16
CA ILE A 45 43.67 -34.07 -51.03
C ILE A 45 44.71 -35.16 -51.45
N THR A 46 45.92 -35.32 -50.88
CA THR A 46 46.36 -35.22 -49.46
C THR A 46 47.87 -34.91 -49.31
N LYS A 47 48.31 -34.23 -48.23
CA LYS A 47 49.24 -34.80 -47.20
C LYS A 47 49.62 -33.83 -46.05
N SER A 48 49.14 -34.19 -44.86
CA SER A 48 49.85 -34.20 -43.56
C SER A 48 50.78 -33.05 -43.10
N TYR A 49 50.22 -32.23 -42.20
CA TYR A 49 50.72 -31.96 -40.83
C TYR A 49 52.20 -31.60 -40.54
N HIS A 50 52.37 -30.46 -39.85
CA HIS A 50 53.59 -29.96 -39.16
C HIS A 50 54.81 -29.61 -40.04
N ARG A 51 55.55 -28.52 -39.80
CA ARG A 51 55.76 -27.76 -38.54
C ARG A 51 55.74 -26.23 -38.72
N TYR A 52 55.30 -25.56 -37.64
CA TYR A 52 55.77 -24.25 -37.11
C TYR A 52 55.40 -22.89 -37.76
N MET A 53 54.71 -22.08 -36.93
CA MET A 53 54.88 -20.63 -36.68
C MET A 53 54.05 -19.54 -37.40
N TRP A 54 53.34 -18.79 -36.53
CA TRP A 54 53.18 -17.32 -36.47
C TRP A 54 52.06 -16.56 -37.23
N SER A 55 50.99 -16.34 -36.45
CA SER A 55 50.39 -15.04 -36.09
C SER A 55 49.91 -14.07 -37.17
N LYS A 56 48.59 -13.81 -37.15
CA LYS A 56 47.95 -12.59 -37.68
C LYS A 56 47.21 -11.78 -36.59
N ARG A 57 47.72 -11.76 -35.35
CA ARG A 57 47.36 -10.76 -34.32
C ARG A 57 48.49 -9.72 -34.20
N HIS A 58 48.44 -8.65 -34.99
CA HIS A 58 49.02 -7.31 -34.73
C HIS A 58 48.89 -6.41 -35.97
N ARG A 59 47.83 -5.59 -36.05
CA ARG A 59 47.78 -4.38 -36.89
C ARG A 59 47.13 -3.19 -36.17
N SER A 60 46.07 -3.43 -35.39
CA SER A 60 45.35 -2.40 -34.63
C SER A 60 46.17 -1.75 -33.50
N ALA A 61 46.96 -2.54 -32.77
CA ALA A 61 47.71 -2.07 -31.59
C ALA A 61 48.84 -1.08 -31.95
N CYS A 62 49.58 -1.34 -33.03
CA CYS A 62 50.65 -0.44 -33.48
C CYS A 62 50.10 0.90 -33.98
N GLY A 63 48.93 0.90 -34.63
CA GLY A 63 48.26 2.14 -35.05
C GLY A 63 47.94 3.07 -33.88
N LEU A 64 47.36 2.52 -32.80
CA LEU A 64 47.08 3.27 -31.57
C LEU A 64 48.35 3.76 -30.87
N LEU A 65 49.39 2.93 -30.77
CA LEU A 65 50.67 3.34 -30.18
C LEU A 65 51.36 4.45 -30.99
N CYS A 66 51.36 4.37 -32.33
CA CYS A 66 51.86 5.44 -33.19
C CYS A 66 51.04 6.72 -33.05
N LEU A 67 49.71 6.63 -32.97
CA LEU A 67 48.84 7.81 -32.78
C LEU A 67 49.12 8.51 -31.44
N SER A 68 49.26 7.75 -30.35
CA SER A 68 49.62 8.30 -29.03
C SER A 68 51.01 8.93 -29.00
N LEU A 69 52.00 8.33 -29.67
CA LEU A 69 53.35 8.90 -29.81
C LEU A 69 53.35 10.19 -30.66
N ILE A 70 52.57 10.24 -31.75
CA ILE A 70 52.40 11.44 -32.56
C ILE A 70 51.72 12.56 -31.75
N LEU A 71 50.69 12.25 -30.97
CA LEU A 71 50.02 13.23 -30.10
C LEU A 71 50.96 13.75 -28.99
N LEU A 72 51.80 12.89 -28.40
CA LEU A 72 52.84 13.31 -27.44
C LEU A 72 53.92 14.19 -28.06
N LEU A 73 54.34 13.90 -29.30
CA LEU A 73 55.30 14.73 -30.03
C LEU A 73 54.70 16.08 -30.46
N ILE A 74 53.42 16.11 -30.84
CA ILE A 74 52.68 17.36 -31.11
C ILE A 74 52.52 18.19 -29.83
N PHE A 75 52.16 17.57 -28.70
CA PHE A 75 52.02 18.28 -27.43
C PHE A 75 53.35 18.84 -26.93
N SER A 76 54.43 18.07 -26.99
CA SER A 76 55.77 18.51 -26.55
C SER A 76 56.42 19.56 -27.46
N SER A 77 56.00 19.66 -28.74
CA SER A 77 56.42 20.72 -29.67
C SER A 77 55.47 21.94 -29.71
N ALA A 78 54.34 21.90 -29.01
CA ALA A 78 53.42 23.03 -28.92
C ALA A 78 54.03 24.19 -28.12
N PRO A 79 53.78 25.47 -28.49
CA PRO A 79 54.29 26.62 -27.74
C PRO A 79 53.81 26.61 -26.27
N HIS A 80 54.67 27.02 -25.34
CA HIS A 80 54.45 26.95 -23.89
C HIS A 80 53.09 27.49 -23.40
N LYS A 81 52.55 28.54 -24.05
CA LYS A 81 51.21 29.08 -23.74
C LYS A 81 50.06 28.10 -24.02
N VAL A 82 50.19 27.24 -25.04
CA VAL A 82 49.20 26.21 -25.39
C VAL A 82 49.26 25.06 -24.38
N GLN A 83 50.47 24.62 -24.00
CA GLN A 83 50.67 23.62 -22.95
C GLN A 83 50.05 24.09 -21.63
N GLN A 84 50.35 25.32 -21.19
CA GLN A 84 49.76 25.91 -19.98
C GLN A 84 48.22 26.00 -20.04
N HIS A 85 47.65 26.37 -21.18
CA HIS A 85 46.19 26.46 -21.34
C HIS A 85 45.49 25.10 -21.25
N ILE A 86 46.15 24.01 -21.67
CA ILE A 86 45.61 22.65 -21.51
C ILE A 86 45.77 22.19 -20.04
N SER A 87 46.93 22.45 -19.42
CA SER A 87 47.16 22.15 -18.00
C SER A 87 46.23 22.91 -17.04
N SER A 88 45.81 24.13 -17.38
CA SER A 88 44.93 24.94 -16.52
C SER A 88 43.45 24.53 -16.53
N ASN A 89 43.04 23.66 -17.46
CA ASN A 89 41.64 23.31 -17.69
C ASN A 89 41.30 21.83 -17.39
N LEU A 90 42.23 21.08 -16.78
CA LEU A 90 41.99 19.73 -16.28
C LEU A 90 41.68 19.79 -14.76
N PRO A 91 40.50 19.29 -14.30
CA PRO A 91 40.07 19.48 -12.92
C PRO A 91 40.79 18.58 -11.90
N ASN A 92 41.77 19.17 -11.20
CA ASN A 92 42.22 18.83 -9.84
C ASN A 92 42.13 17.35 -9.38
N CYS A 93 43.09 16.52 -9.81
CA CYS A 93 43.41 15.31 -9.05
C CYS A 93 44.10 15.67 -7.72
N LYS A 94 43.34 15.83 -6.64
CA LYS A 94 43.88 15.79 -5.27
C LYS A 94 43.83 14.37 -4.73
N GLN A 95 44.95 13.90 -4.19
CA GLN A 95 44.97 12.70 -3.35
C GLN A 95 44.07 12.94 -2.13
N TRP A 96 43.23 11.96 -1.78
CA TRP A 96 42.51 11.91 -0.51
C TRP A 96 42.99 10.71 0.29
N THR A 97 43.74 10.98 1.36
CA THR A 97 44.00 10.02 2.43
C THR A 97 42.74 9.82 3.25
N GLY A 98 42.44 8.59 3.63
CA GLY A 98 41.21 8.26 4.36
C GLY A 98 41.08 9.02 5.69
N GLY A 99 39.92 9.62 5.92
CA GLY A 99 39.52 10.26 7.16
C GLY A 99 37.98 10.34 7.20
N PHE A 100 37.39 10.07 8.37
CA PHE A 100 35.93 10.14 8.53
C PHE A 100 35.44 11.56 8.29
N CYS A 101 34.41 11.73 7.46
CA CYS A 101 33.79 13.02 7.21
C CYS A 101 33.09 13.54 8.48
N SER A 102 33.72 14.49 9.15
CA SER A 102 33.10 15.26 10.24
C SER A 102 32.20 16.36 9.68
N ASN A 103 31.12 16.64 10.43
CA ASN A 103 30.01 17.53 10.07
C ASN A 103 30.46 18.87 9.45
N ASN A 104 30.27 19.05 8.14
CA ASN A 104 30.22 20.36 7.48
C ASN A 104 29.63 20.26 6.05
N THR A 105 28.35 19.91 5.96
CA THR A 105 27.53 20.17 4.78
C THR A 105 26.62 21.36 5.08
N SER A 106 26.72 22.43 4.29
CA SER A 106 25.72 23.49 4.28
C SER A 106 24.41 22.90 3.75
N GLU A 107 23.37 22.86 4.58
CA GLU A 107 22.05 22.38 4.17
C GLU A 107 21.43 23.37 3.15
N GLU A 108 21.40 22.99 1.87
CA GLU A 108 20.39 23.56 0.96
C GLU A 108 19.01 23.22 1.54
N PRO A 109 18.07 24.18 1.66
CA PRO A 109 16.79 23.92 2.32
C PRO A 109 16.01 22.83 1.60
N LEU A 110 15.28 22.02 2.38
CA LEU A 110 14.33 21.03 1.86
C LEU A 110 13.36 21.71 0.87
N PRO A 111 13.00 21.05 -0.24
CA PRO A 111 12.11 21.64 -1.24
C PRO A 111 10.79 22.05 -0.59
N GLU A 112 10.34 23.28 -0.87
CA GLU A 112 9.06 23.79 -0.37
C GLU A 112 7.92 22.84 -0.75
N ARG A 113 7.09 22.53 0.24
CA ARG A 113 5.96 21.60 0.10
C ARG A 113 4.99 22.16 -0.93
N ILE A 114 4.77 21.44 -2.04
CA ILE A 114 4.08 21.98 -3.21
C ILE A 114 2.56 21.97 -2.96
N THR A 115 2.09 23.00 -2.28
CA THR A 115 0.67 23.19 -1.92
C THR A 115 -0.20 23.69 -3.08
N ASP A 116 0.38 24.02 -4.22
CA ASP A 116 -0.37 24.47 -5.39
C ASP A 116 -1.34 23.38 -5.88
N THR A 117 -2.61 23.75 -6.00
CA THR A 117 -3.71 22.89 -6.47
C THR A 117 -4.06 23.11 -7.94
N SER A 118 -3.42 24.06 -8.64
CA SER A 118 -3.70 24.32 -10.05
C SER A 118 -3.35 23.12 -10.94
N THR A 119 -4.10 23.00 -12.05
CA THR A 119 -3.88 22.03 -13.13
C THR A 119 -3.01 22.57 -14.24
N SER A 120 -2.83 23.89 -14.35
CA SER A 120 -1.93 24.54 -15.33
C SER A 120 -0.49 24.67 -14.84
N THR A 121 -0.19 24.23 -13.62
CA THR A 121 1.18 24.12 -13.09
C THR A 121 1.96 23.08 -13.89
N GLU A 122 3.24 23.35 -14.15
CA GLU A 122 4.07 22.48 -14.98
C GLU A 122 4.45 21.15 -14.30
N THR A 123 4.37 20.07 -15.05
CA THR A 123 5.05 18.79 -14.77
C THR A 123 6.52 18.94 -15.18
N THR A 124 7.47 18.54 -14.32
CA THR A 124 8.92 18.58 -14.63
C THR A 124 9.60 17.24 -14.39
N LEU A 125 10.74 17.02 -15.06
CA LEU A 125 11.61 15.85 -14.85
C LEU A 125 12.85 16.29 -14.02
N PRO A 126 12.95 15.93 -12.72
CA PRO A 126 14.01 16.44 -11.85
C PRO A 126 15.39 15.81 -12.13
N GLY A 127 16.16 16.44 -13.03
CA GLY A 127 17.54 16.09 -13.33
C GLY A 127 17.67 15.07 -14.46
N HIS A 128 18.71 14.22 -14.43
CA HIS A 128 18.87 13.11 -15.38
C HIS A 128 17.96 11.90 -15.03
N SER A 129 16.70 12.18 -14.69
CA SER A 129 15.73 11.20 -14.15
C SER A 129 14.94 10.43 -15.21
N ALA A 130 15.25 10.61 -16.50
CA ALA A 130 14.58 9.98 -17.62
C ALA A 130 15.30 8.69 -18.08
N THR A 131 15.30 7.64 -17.24
CA THR A 131 15.81 6.32 -17.61
C THR A 131 14.69 5.46 -18.23
N PRO A 132 14.91 4.69 -19.31
CA PRO A 132 13.89 3.80 -19.85
C PRO A 132 13.26 2.89 -18.79
N GLY A 133 11.94 3.01 -18.61
CA GLY A 133 11.14 2.30 -17.60
C GLY A 133 11.35 2.71 -16.14
N PHE A 134 12.08 3.81 -15.89
CA PHE A 134 12.33 4.39 -14.57
C PHE A 134 12.37 5.91 -14.70
N VAL A 135 11.19 6.54 -14.76
CA VAL A 135 11.05 7.99 -15.03
C VAL A 135 10.40 8.71 -13.84
N ILE A 136 11.06 9.74 -13.32
CA ILE A 136 10.57 10.56 -12.20
C ILE A 136 9.98 11.87 -12.73
N PHE A 137 8.81 12.23 -12.22
CA PHE A 137 8.03 13.43 -12.50
C PHE A 137 7.77 14.20 -11.21
N ASP A 138 7.97 15.51 -11.21
CA ASP A 138 7.25 16.42 -10.31
C ASP A 138 5.88 16.74 -10.93
N ARG A 139 4.82 16.79 -10.11
CA ARG A 139 3.43 17.04 -10.56
C ARG A 139 2.96 16.15 -11.71
N LEU A 140 2.84 14.84 -11.46
CA LEU A 140 2.15 13.92 -12.38
C LEU A 140 0.65 13.93 -12.10
N TYR A 141 -0.17 14.31 -13.07
CA TYR A 141 -1.63 14.38 -12.93
C TYR A 141 -2.30 13.05 -13.29
N VAL A 142 -3.47 12.77 -12.71
CA VAL A 142 -4.35 11.66 -13.12
C VAL A 142 -5.81 12.11 -13.09
N ARG A 143 -6.55 11.79 -14.16
CA ARG A 143 -8.01 11.92 -14.24
C ARG A 143 -8.59 10.70 -14.98
N ASN A 144 -9.69 10.14 -14.48
CA ASN A 144 -10.42 9.01 -15.10
C ASN A 144 -9.52 7.86 -15.63
N ARG A 145 -8.52 7.43 -14.84
CA ARG A 145 -7.53 6.40 -15.23
C ARG A 145 -6.68 6.73 -16.48
N THR A 146 -6.36 8.01 -16.68
CA THR A 146 -5.31 8.43 -17.62
C THR A 146 -4.32 9.33 -16.88
N LEU A 147 -3.02 9.10 -17.10
CA LEU A 147 -1.95 9.94 -16.57
C LEU A 147 -1.73 11.14 -17.50
N TYR A 148 -1.42 12.32 -16.94
CA TYR A 148 -1.17 13.52 -17.72
C TYR A 148 0.10 14.22 -17.22
N ALA A 149 1.00 14.54 -18.15
CA ALA A 149 2.03 15.55 -17.95
C ALA A 149 1.55 16.87 -18.57
N VAL A 150 1.61 17.96 -17.81
CA VAL A 150 1.21 19.30 -18.25
C VAL A 150 2.44 20.13 -18.51
N THR A 151 2.73 20.48 -19.77
CA THR A 151 3.92 21.25 -20.12
C THR A 151 3.76 22.00 -21.44
N ASN A 152 4.48 23.11 -21.60
CA ASN A 152 4.61 23.77 -22.91
C ASN A 152 5.86 23.32 -23.70
N SER A 153 6.64 22.37 -23.16
CA SER A 153 7.84 21.78 -23.78
C SER A 153 7.75 20.24 -23.80
N PRO A 154 6.81 19.64 -24.58
CA PRO A 154 6.67 18.18 -24.68
C PRO A 154 7.94 17.48 -25.20
N GLU A 155 8.78 18.17 -25.97
CA GLU A 155 10.08 17.70 -26.45
C GLU A 155 11.13 17.47 -25.36
N ALA A 156 10.92 18.01 -24.14
CA ALA A 156 11.77 17.74 -22.99
C ALA A 156 11.50 16.35 -22.37
N PHE A 157 10.43 15.67 -22.77
CA PHE A 157 10.04 14.36 -22.24
C PHE A 157 10.50 13.21 -23.15
N PRO A 158 10.92 12.07 -22.58
CA PRO A 158 11.20 10.88 -23.38
C PRO A 158 9.90 10.37 -24.04
N SER A 159 10.01 9.79 -25.23
CA SER A 159 8.87 9.16 -25.91
C SER A 159 8.16 8.16 -25.00
N LEU A 160 6.83 8.16 -25.00
CA LEU A 160 5.99 7.45 -24.03
C LEU A 160 6.37 5.97 -23.87
N VAL A 161 6.82 5.30 -24.94
CA VAL A 161 7.30 3.89 -24.94
C VAL A 161 8.45 3.62 -23.97
N TYR A 162 9.22 4.64 -23.60
CA TYR A 162 10.30 4.60 -22.60
C TYR A 162 9.82 4.98 -21.20
N ILE A 163 8.59 5.46 -21.03
CA ILE A 163 7.98 5.78 -19.73
C ILE A 163 7.12 4.58 -19.28
N LEU A 164 6.16 4.18 -20.13
CA LEU A 164 5.28 3.03 -19.92
C LEU A 164 5.11 2.24 -21.22
N SER A 165 5.10 0.92 -21.09
CA SER A 165 4.78 0.00 -22.19
C SER A 165 4.01 -1.17 -21.58
N GLN A 166 3.12 -1.80 -22.34
CA GLN A 166 2.55 -3.08 -21.90
C GLN A 166 3.44 -4.26 -22.37
N PRO A 167 3.27 -5.46 -21.80
CA PRO A 167 3.83 -6.69 -22.36
C PRO A 167 3.29 -6.95 -23.78
N LYS A 168 3.96 -7.86 -24.48
CA LYS A 168 3.50 -8.32 -25.80
C LYS A 168 2.06 -8.86 -25.75
N ASP A 169 1.32 -8.59 -26.80
CA ASP A 169 -0.06 -9.06 -26.98
C ASP A 169 -0.11 -10.57 -27.30
N ARG A 170 -1.30 -11.10 -27.67
CA ARG A 170 -1.44 -12.52 -28.06
C ARG A 170 -0.75 -12.88 -29.38
N ASN A 171 -0.49 -11.89 -30.24
CA ASN A 171 0.18 -12.07 -31.53
C ASN A 171 1.72 -11.90 -31.42
N GLY A 172 2.20 -11.32 -30.31
CA GLY A 172 3.61 -11.12 -30.02
C GLY A 172 4.11 -9.70 -30.28
N GLU A 173 3.23 -8.74 -30.52
CA GLU A 173 3.58 -7.33 -30.75
C GLU A 173 3.60 -6.55 -29.43
N ASN A 174 4.54 -5.61 -29.28
CA ASN A 174 4.56 -4.73 -28.11
C ASN A 174 3.39 -3.74 -28.24
N ILE A 175 2.49 -3.71 -27.26
CA ILE A 175 1.47 -2.66 -27.20
C ILE A 175 2.13 -1.40 -26.65
N ASP A 176 2.40 -0.47 -27.56
CA ASP A 176 2.85 0.89 -27.23
C ASP A 176 1.73 1.66 -26.47
N PRO A 177 2.09 2.56 -25.55
CA PRO A 177 1.14 3.20 -24.65
C PRO A 177 0.15 4.08 -25.41
N THR A 178 -1.12 3.92 -25.11
CA THR A 178 -2.19 4.64 -25.80
C THR A 178 -2.57 5.94 -25.08
N PRO A 179 -3.23 6.90 -25.75
CA PRO A 179 -3.70 8.13 -25.12
C PRO A 179 -4.69 7.94 -23.95
N GLN A 180 -5.24 6.74 -23.75
CA GLN A 180 -6.06 6.44 -22.56
C GLN A 180 -5.22 6.03 -21.34
N GLU A 181 -3.91 5.77 -21.51
CA GLU A 181 -2.99 5.37 -20.44
C GLU A 181 -2.13 6.55 -19.98
N MET A 182 -1.54 7.31 -20.93
CA MET A 182 -0.87 8.58 -20.64
C MET A 182 -0.98 9.57 -21.81
N GLN A 183 -1.05 10.86 -21.49
CA GLN A 183 -0.94 11.98 -22.43
C GLN A 183 0.09 13.01 -21.93
N ILE A 184 0.60 13.81 -22.87
CA ILE A 184 1.32 15.06 -22.58
C ILE A 184 0.48 16.16 -23.22
N ILE A 185 0.09 17.17 -22.44
CA ILE A 185 -0.82 18.24 -22.86
C ILE A 185 -0.24 19.62 -22.50
N SER A 186 -0.64 20.64 -23.26
CA SER A 186 -0.27 22.03 -22.97
C SER A 186 -0.94 22.56 -21.70
N LYS A 187 -0.40 23.65 -21.14
CA LYS A 187 -1.02 24.37 -20.02
C LYS A 187 -2.39 24.98 -20.37
N GLU A 188 -2.66 25.21 -21.65
CA GLU A 188 -3.93 25.73 -22.16
C GLU A 188 -4.99 24.61 -22.23
N GLU A 189 -4.62 23.43 -22.74
CA GLU A 189 -5.49 22.25 -22.73
C GLU A 189 -5.77 21.73 -21.31
N ALA A 190 -4.85 21.95 -20.36
CA ALA A 190 -4.93 21.43 -19.00
C ALA A 190 -6.21 21.83 -18.26
N GLU A 191 -6.66 23.09 -18.32
CA GLU A 191 -7.89 23.50 -17.61
C GLU A 191 -9.14 22.83 -18.20
N THR A 192 -9.21 22.65 -19.51
CA THR A 192 -10.34 21.95 -20.16
C THR A 192 -10.32 20.44 -19.89
N THR A 193 -9.12 19.83 -19.92
CA THR A 193 -8.92 18.38 -19.79
C THR A 193 -8.99 17.91 -18.33
N LEU A 194 -8.48 18.71 -17.40
CA LEU A 194 -8.34 18.36 -15.98
C LEU A 194 -9.28 19.14 -15.04
N GLY A 195 -10.03 20.13 -15.54
CA GLY A 195 -10.64 21.16 -14.69
C GLY A 195 -9.57 22.13 -14.18
N SER A 196 -9.95 23.12 -13.35
CA SER A 196 -9.03 24.16 -12.88
C SER A 196 -8.25 23.80 -11.59
N ARG A 197 -8.57 22.68 -10.94
CA ARG A 197 -7.94 22.25 -9.68
C ARG A 197 -7.79 20.73 -9.58
N ALA A 198 -6.70 20.30 -8.96
CA ALA A 198 -6.37 18.92 -8.66
C ALA A 198 -6.27 18.66 -7.15
N VAL A 199 -6.57 17.43 -6.74
CA VAL A 199 -6.35 16.96 -5.36
C VAL A 199 -4.91 16.49 -5.21
N VAL A 200 -4.12 17.21 -4.40
CA VAL A 200 -2.70 16.89 -4.19
C VAL A 200 -2.54 15.63 -3.32
N LEU A 201 -1.83 14.65 -3.88
CA LEU A 201 -1.28 13.47 -3.21
C LEU A 201 0.17 13.79 -2.84
N SER A 202 0.43 14.02 -1.55
CA SER A 202 1.69 14.62 -1.10
C SER A 202 2.80 13.60 -0.89
N GLY A 203 4.03 14.00 -1.16
CA GLY A 203 5.24 13.19 -1.07
C GLY A 203 5.63 12.52 -2.39
N MET A 204 6.30 11.37 -2.26
CA MET A 204 6.83 10.58 -3.37
C MET A 204 5.88 9.41 -3.67
N SER A 205 5.59 9.11 -4.93
CA SER A 205 4.79 7.94 -5.30
C SER A 205 5.52 7.01 -6.25
N PHE A 206 5.43 5.70 -6.04
CA PHE A 206 6.03 4.68 -6.92
C PHE A 206 4.91 3.93 -7.65
N ILE A 207 4.75 4.23 -8.94
CA ILE A 207 3.67 3.70 -9.79
C ILE A 207 4.23 2.52 -10.60
N PHE A 208 3.87 1.30 -10.20
CA PHE A 208 4.36 0.08 -10.85
C PHE A 208 3.42 -0.37 -11.98
N TYR A 209 3.89 -0.19 -13.21
CA TYR A 209 3.13 -0.34 -14.44
C TYR A 209 3.50 -1.66 -15.16
N ASP A 210 3.22 -2.78 -14.51
CA ASP A 210 3.52 -4.14 -14.98
C ASP A 210 2.41 -5.14 -14.61
N THR A 211 2.45 -6.35 -15.18
CA THR A 211 1.41 -7.39 -14.99
C THR A 211 1.86 -8.57 -14.12
N GLU A 212 1.31 -8.62 -12.90
CA GLU A 212 1.03 -9.80 -12.05
C GLU A 212 2.11 -10.84 -11.67
N GLN A 213 3.34 -10.87 -12.22
CA GLN A 213 4.21 -12.07 -12.04
C GLN A 213 5.70 -11.86 -11.75
N PHE A 214 6.24 -10.63 -11.72
CA PHE A 214 7.69 -10.40 -11.62
C PHE A 214 8.11 -9.22 -10.73
N MET A 215 7.29 -8.88 -9.74
CA MET A 215 7.47 -7.74 -8.80
C MET A 215 8.38 -8.06 -7.60
N ALA A 216 9.49 -8.75 -7.83
CA ALA A 216 10.37 -9.20 -6.75
C ALA A 216 11.23 -8.08 -6.14
N VAL A 217 11.64 -8.28 -4.89
CA VAL A 217 12.65 -7.52 -4.12
C VAL A 217 13.75 -6.79 -4.92
N PRO A 218 14.41 -7.36 -5.97
CA PRO A 218 15.44 -6.66 -6.76
C PRO A 218 15.01 -5.37 -7.48
N LEU A 219 13.71 -5.01 -7.47
CA LEU A 219 13.24 -3.70 -7.93
C LEU A 219 13.68 -2.54 -7.03
N LEU A 220 13.84 -2.79 -5.72
CA LEU A 220 14.08 -1.75 -4.72
C LEU A 220 15.47 -1.08 -4.86
N PRO A 221 16.57 -1.80 -5.16
CA PRO A 221 17.83 -1.17 -5.56
C PRO A 221 17.72 -0.31 -6.82
N LEU A 222 16.79 -0.59 -7.74
CA LEU A 222 16.64 0.16 -8.99
C LEU A 222 16.03 1.53 -8.74
N VAL A 223 15.07 1.59 -7.80
CA VAL A 223 14.51 2.85 -7.28
C VAL A 223 15.60 3.68 -6.61
N GLY A 224 16.42 3.07 -5.75
CA GLY A 224 17.59 3.73 -5.16
C GLY A 224 18.60 4.20 -6.20
N ARG A 225 18.75 3.47 -7.33
CA ARG A 225 19.67 3.83 -8.41
C ARG A 225 19.19 4.97 -9.30
N ALA A 226 17.89 5.16 -9.45
CA ALA A 226 17.31 6.24 -10.27
C ALA A 226 17.40 7.64 -9.62
N TYR A 227 17.93 7.74 -8.39
CA TYR A 227 17.98 8.99 -7.62
C TYR A 227 19.27 9.79 -7.85
N PRO A 228 19.20 11.05 -8.32
CA PRO A 228 20.36 11.93 -8.41
C PRO A 228 20.94 12.29 -7.04
N ARG A 229 22.27 12.51 -6.97
CA ARG A 229 23.00 12.87 -5.73
C ARG A 229 22.33 13.93 -4.86
N ARG A 230 21.67 14.94 -5.47
CA ARG A 230 20.98 16.03 -4.75
C ARG A 230 19.84 15.57 -3.82
N TYR A 231 19.28 14.38 -4.05
CA TYR A 231 18.13 13.84 -3.32
C TYR A 231 18.44 12.55 -2.54
N ALA A 232 19.72 12.15 -2.44
CA ALA A 232 20.12 10.95 -1.70
C ALA A 232 19.64 10.97 -0.24
N HIS A 233 19.55 12.14 0.39
CA HIS A 233 19.02 12.30 1.75
C HIS A 233 17.63 11.66 1.94
N LEU A 234 16.74 11.67 0.94
CA LEU A 234 15.40 11.07 1.04
C LEU A 234 15.40 9.55 1.27
N PHE A 235 16.52 8.86 1.03
CA PHE A 235 16.74 7.46 1.42
C PHE A 235 17.83 7.29 2.49
N CYS A 236 18.86 8.14 2.48
CA CYS A 236 20.09 7.99 3.26
C CYS A 236 20.14 8.81 4.56
N HIS A 237 19.31 9.84 4.74
CA HIS A 237 19.23 10.67 5.94
C HIS A 237 17.77 10.97 6.28
N VAL A 238 17.22 10.30 7.30
CA VAL A 238 16.00 10.78 7.97
C VAL A 238 16.46 11.82 9.00
N PRO A 239 16.19 13.12 8.84
CA PRO A 239 16.54 14.09 9.87
C PRO A 239 15.67 13.83 11.11
N PRO A 240 16.21 13.83 12.34
CA PRO A 240 15.44 13.50 13.56
C PRO A 240 14.17 14.35 13.79
N SER A 241 14.05 15.49 13.13
CA SER A 241 12.99 16.49 13.30
C SER A 241 12.18 16.83 12.02
N GLY A 242 12.52 16.26 10.86
CA GLY A 242 11.96 16.67 9.57
C GLY A 242 10.60 16.04 9.20
N PRO A 243 9.71 16.73 8.47
CA PRO A 243 8.48 16.14 7.95
C PRO A 243 8.80 15.17 6.80
N ILE A 244 8.84 13.87 7.12
CA ILE A 244 9.15 12.77 6.20
C ILE A 244 8.33 12.88 4.91
N ALA A 245 9.01 12.78 3.76
CA ALA A 245 8.36 12.62 2.47
C ALA A 245 7.56 11.32 2.45
N ARG A 246 6.24 11.41 2.41
CA ARG A 246 5.34 10.26 2.34
C ARG A 246 5.61 9.50 1.05
N SER A 247 6.28 8.36 1.14
CA SER A 247 6.48 7.44 0.02
C SER A 247 5.25 6.53 -0.10
N SER A 248 4.45 6.68 -1.16
CA SER A 248 3.29 5.83 -1.44
C SER A 248 3.58 4.87 -2.58
N ALA A 249 3.62 3.57 -2.30
CA ALA A 249 3.79 2.56 -3.35
C ALA A 249 2.41 2.17 -3.92
N VAL A 250 2.22 2.40 -5.21
CA VAL A 250 0.92 2.29 -5.90
C VAL A 250 1.01 1.24 -7.01
N TYR A 251 0.34 0.11 -6.79
CA TYR A 251 0.46 -1.13 -7.54
C TYR A 251 -0.75 -1.35 -8.45
N THR A 252 -0.66 -0.98 -9.74
CA THR A 252 -1.36 -1.65 -10.86
C THR A 252 -1.01 -0.99 -12.20
N SER A 253 -1.18 -1.72 -13.30
CA SER A 253 -1.53 -1.09 -14.58
C SER A 253 -2.86 -0.35 -14.40
N VAL A 254 -2.86 0.94 -14.76
CA VAL A 254 -4.01 1.85 -14.70
C VAL A 254 -5.23 1.31 -15.49
N ARG A 255 -5.00 0.39 -16.44
CA ARG A 255 -6.01 -0.18 -17.36
C ARG A 255 -6.52 -1.58 -17.00
N LYS A 256 -5.85 -2.31 -16.10
CA LYS A 256 -6.15 -3.73 -15.81
C LYS A 256 -6.63 -3.91 -14.37
N ASN A 257 -7.71 -4.67 -14.18
CA ASN A 257 -8.10 -5.20 -12.87
C ASN A 257 -7.12 -6.32 -12.47
N ILE A 258 -5.94 -5.91 -12.05
CA ILE A 258 -4.92 -6.78 -11.43
C ILE A 258 -5.44 -7.27 -10.08
N ASN A 259 -5.25 -8.56 -9.78
CA ASN A 259 -5.74 -9.14 -8.53
C ASN A 259 -5.00 -8.56 -7.31
N ASP A 260 -5.75 -8.32 -6.22
CA ASP A 260 -5.33 -7.62 -5.00
C ASP A 260 -4.12 -8.24 -4.27
N HIS A 261 -3.72 -9.46 -4.64
CA HIS A 261 -2.58 -10.20 -4.07
C HIS A 261 -1.52 -10.62 -5.09
N SER A 262 -1.67 -10.25 -6.37
CA SER A 262 -0.76 -10.66 -7.46
C SER A 262 0.66 -10.09 -7.37
N TRP A 263 0.87 -9.01 -6.60
CA TRP A 263 2.19 -8.45 -6.36
C TRP A 263 3.01 -9.26 -5.34
N ARG A 264 2.38 -10.17 -4.59
CA ARG A 264 3.03 -11.02 -3.59
C ARG A 264 3.60 -12.25 -4.28
N ASP A 265 4.87 -12.54 -4.06
CA ASP A 265 5.50 -13.78 -4.50
C ASP A 265 4.93 -15.05 -3.84
N ARG A 266 5.36 -16.21 -4.32
CA ARG A 266 4.88 -17.53 -3.86
C ARG A 266 5.55 -18.06 -2.59
N ALA A 267 6.72 -17.54 -2.21
CA ALA A 267 7.33 -17.82 -0.91
C ALA A 267 6.79 -16.87 0.17
N GLY A 268 6.19 -15.75 -0.23
CA GLY A 268 5.49 -14.81 0.66
C GLY A 268 6.40 -13.82 1.37
N VAL A 269 7.57 -13.53 0.80
CA VAL A 269 8.61 -12.68 1.39
C VAL A 269 8.48 -11.20 1.01
N ASP A 270 7.88 -10.87 -0.15
CA ASP A 270 7.79 -9.47 -0.62
C ASP A 270 7.01 -8.57 0.38
N GLY A 271 5.90 -9.08 0.92
CA GLY A 271 5.07 -8.33 1.88
C GLY A 271 5.80 -8.01 3.18
N PRO A 272 6.32 -9.01 3.91
CA PRO A 272 7.13 -8.83 5.12
C PRO A 272 8.33 -7.90 4.88
N LEU A 273 9.05 -8.06 3.77
CA LEU A 273 10.17 -7.19 3.39
C LEU A 273 9.75 -5.73 3.21
N MET A 274 8.65 -5.46 2.53
CA MET A 274 8.12 -4.11 2.40
C MET A 274 7.74 -3.49 3.75
N ARG A 275 7.25 -4.29 4.71
CA ARG A 275 6.91 -3.79 6.07
C ARG A 275 8.12 -3.63 6.99
N ALA A 276 9.20 -4.40 6.80
CA ALA A 276 10.46 -4.19 7.50
C ALA A 276 11.19 -2.94 6.99
N GLY A 277 11.31 -2.79 5.67
CA GLY A 277 12.01 -1.66 5.04
C GLY A 277 11.24 -0.34 5.12
N TRP A 278 9.91 -0.38 5.03
CA TRP A 278 9.06 0.82 5.07
C TRP A 278 7.75 0.59 5.85
N PRO A 279 7.79 0.41 7.20
CA PRO A 279 6.59 0.19 8.04
C PRO A 279 5.60 1.37 8.04
N ASN A 280 5.99 2.51 7.47
CA ASN A 280 5.19 3.73 7.36
C ASN A 280 4.77 4.05 5.90
N THR A 281 5.05 3.16 4.94
CA THR A 281 4.66 3.30 3.53
C THR A 281 3.39 2.49 3.23
N PRO A 282 2.37 3.09 2.57
CA PRO A 282 1.20 2.37 2.09
C PRO A 282 1.48 1.53 0.84
N ILE A 283 0.76 0.42 0.70
CA ILE A 283 0.76 -0.46 -0.48
C ILE A 283 -0.63 -0.42 -1.12
N GLU A 284 -0.85 0.61 -1.95
CA GLU A 284 -2.10 0.88 -2.64
C GLU A 284 -2.26 0.02 -3.90
N ARG A 285 -3.48 -0.38 -4.24
CA ARG A 285 -3.75 -1.44 -5.24
C ARG A 285 -4.74 -0.97 -6.31
N GLY A 286 -5.18 -1.87 -7.20
CA GLY A 286 -6.14 -1.52 -8.25
C GLY A 286 -7.46 -0.91 -7.77
N ASP A 287 -7.86 -1.18 -6.52
CA ASP A 287 -9.05 -0.61 -5.90
C ASP A 287 -8.89 0.89 -5.55
N PHE A 288 -7.69 1.38 -5.26
CA PHE A 288 -7.39 2.81 -5.11
C PHE A 288 -7.66 3.61 -6.40
N TRP A 289 -7.27 3.07 -7.57
CA TRP A 289 -7.55 3.73 -8.86
C TRP A 289 -9.02 3.63 -9.25
N ASN A 290 -9.71 2.55 -8.85
CA ASN A 290 -11.16 2.45 -8.97
C ASN A 290 -11.86 3.56 -8.15
N ASP A 291 -11.39 3.81 -6.91
CA ASP A 291 -11.91 4.87 -6.04
C ASP A 291 -11.67 6.27 -6.65
N MET A 292 -10.44 6.58 -7.08
CA MET A 292 -10.14 7.87 -7.71
C MET A 292 -10.95 8.10 -8.99
N ALA A 293 -11.16 7.07 -9.82
CA ALA A 293 -11.97 7.16 -11.02
C ALA A 293 -13.46 7.40 -10.71
N ALA A 294 -14.01 6.76 -9.68
CA ALA A 294 -15.40 6.93 -9.25
C ALA A 294 -15.70 8.35 -8.71
N LEU A 295 -14.69 9.08 -8.25
CA LEU A 295 -14.81 10.48 -7.83
C LEU A 295 -14.83 11.48 -9.01
N ASN A 296 -14.40 11.07 -10.20
CA ASN A 296 -14.31 11.87 -11.43
C ASN A 296 -13.53 13.21 -11.30
N GLN A 297 -12.70 13.34 -10.25
CA GLN A 297 -11.81 14.48 -10.05
C GLN A 297 -10.44 14.24 -10.70
N THR A 298 -9.67 15.32 -10.85
CA THR A 298 -8.24 15.24 -11.10
C THR A 298 -7.49 15.13 -9.77
N PHE A 299 -6.52 14.23 -9.70
CA PHE A 299 -5.53 14.16 -8.63
C PHE A 299 -4.15 14.53 -9.22
N VAL A 300 -3.23 14.99 -8.37
CA VAL A 300 -1.83 15.25 -8.76
C VAL A 300 -0.89 14.67 -7.73
N PHE A 301 0.03 13.82 -8.15
CA PHE A 301 1.12 13.34 -7.32
C PHE A 301 2.18 14.44 -7.24
N GLU A 302 2.49 14.90 -6.01
CA GLU A 302 3.50 15.94 -5.76
C GLU A 302 4.84 15.57 -6.42
N ARG A 303 5.30 14.33 -6.22
CA ARG A 303 6.30 13.66 -7.04
C ARG A 303 5.89 12.20 -7.30
N ALA A 304 6.11 11.70 -8.52
CA ALA A 304 5.85 10.31 -8.88
C ALA A 304 6.99 9.72 -9.73
N MET A 305 7.30 8.46 -9.51
CA MET A 305 8.16 7.64 -10.36
C MET A 305 7.33 6.56 -11.02
N ILE A 306 7.33 6.52 -12.35
CA ILE A 306 6.76 5.40 -13.11
C ILE A 306 7.86 4.34 -13.28
N VAL A 307 7.53 3.11 -12.88
CA VAL A 307 8.37 1.92 -13.05
C VAL A 307 7.66 0.97 -14.01
N SER A 308 8.29 0.65 -15.15
CA SER A 308 7.72 -0.26 -16.15
C SER A 308 8.82 -1.12 -16.78
N ARG A 309 8.82 -2.43 -16.48
CA ARG A 309 9.75 -3.42 -17.04
C ARG A 309 9.68 -3.47 -18.55
N SER A 310 8.48 -3.42 -19.13
CA SER A 310 8.30 -3.43 -20.59
C SER A 310 8.93 -2.21 -21.26
N ALA A 311 8.90 -1.03 -20.63
CA ALA A 311 9.61 0.16 -21.13
C ALA A 311 11.13 0.09 -20.87
N ALA A 312 11.57 -0.46 -19.73
CA ALA A 312 12.98 -0.70 -19.45
C ALA A 312 13.62 -1.67 -20.45
N HIS A 313 12.85 -2.66 -20.93
CA HIS A 313 13.25 -3.59 -21.98
C HIS A 313 13.37 -2.93 -23.38
N LYS A 314 13.00 -1.65 -23.54
CA LYS A 314 13.29 -0.85 -24.75
C LYS A 314 14.69 -0.20 -24.71
N SER A 315 15.41 -0.29 -23.59
CA SER A 315 16.81 0.17 -23.47
C SER A 315 17.75 -0.65 -24.38
N PRO A 316 18.74 -0.04 -25.04
CA PRO A 316 19.79 -0.77 -25.77
C PRO A 316 20.56 -1.77 -24.89
N LEU A 317 20.68 -1.52 -23.58
CA LEU A 317 21.34 -2.43 -22.64
C LEU A 317 20.48 -3.67 -22.32
N ALA A 318 19.17 -3.64 -22.61
CA ALA A 318 18.29 -4.77 -22.38
C ALA A 318 18.51 -5.92 -23.38
N THR A 319 19.04 -5.66 -24.58
CA THR A 319 19.46 -6.74 -25.50
C THR A 319 20.80 -7.37 -25.13
N LEU A 320 21.59 -6.72 -24.27
CA LEU A 320 22.87 -7.23 -23.78
C LEU A 320 22.69 -8.08 -22.51
N TRP A 321 21.89 -7.61 -21.55
CA TRP A 321 21.75 -8.28 -20.24
C TRP A 321 20.35 -8.84 -19.95
N TYR A 322 19.36 -8.70 -20.85
CA TYR A 322 18.03 -9.31 -20.78
C TYR A 322 17.20 -9.01 -19.50
N LYS A 323 17.47 -7.88 -18.82
CA LYS A 323 16.79 -7.44 -17.59
C LYS A 323 16.51 -5.95 -17.54
N MET A 324 15.49 -5.54 -16.79
CA MET A 324 15.16 -4.12 -16.56
C MET A 324 16.25 -3.33 -15.81
N ILE A 325 16.99 -3.96 -14.88
CA ILE A 325 18.13 -3.34 -14.17
C ILE A 325 19.18 -2.76 -15.14
N SER A 326 19.28 -3.31 -16.37
CA SER A 326 20.22 -2.83 -17.39
C SER A 326 20.09 -1.34 -17.69
N SER A 327 18.88 -0.81 -17.70
CA SER A 327 18.60 0.61 -17.98
C SER A 327 19.19 1.55 -16.93
N SER A 328 19.16 1.19 -15.64
CA SER A 328 19.62 2.05 -14.54
C SER A 328 21.11 1.92 -14.21
N MET A 329 21.84 0.97 -14.82
CA MET A 329 23.29 0.79 -14.58
C MET A 329 24.14 2.02 -14.94
N ASN A 330 23.67 2.88 -15.83
CA ASN A 330 24.35 4.13 -16.20
C ASN A 330 24.02 5.31 -15.26
N VAL A 331 23.06 5.18 -14.33
CA VAL A 331 22.68 6.27 -13.42
C VAL A 331 23.68 6.37 -12.26
N THR A 332 24.15 7.57 -11.97
CA THR A 332 25.18 7.83 -10.96
C THR A 332 24.61 7.88 -9.55
N VAL A 333 24.98 6.90 -8.73
CA VAL A 333 24.63 6.81 -7.30
C VAL A 333 25.77 7.29 -6.36
N PRO A 334 25.48 7.53 -5.08
CA PRO A 334 26.47 7.44 -4.00
C PRO A 334 27.07 6.03 -3.90
N GLU A 335 28.27 5.92 -3.32
CA GLU A 335 28.77 4.64 -2.80
C GLU A 335 27.84 4.14 -1.69
N ASN A 336 27.68 2.82 -1.56
CA ASN A 336 26.84 2.18 -0.55
C ASN A 336 25.38 2.68 -0.49
N PHE A 337 24.82 3.18 -1.61
CA PHE A 337 23.47 3.76 -1.68
C PHE A 337 22.34 2.84 -1.14
N TRP A 338 22.56 1.53 -1.16
CA TRP A 338 21.62 0.52 -0.65
C TRP A 338 21.75 0.26 0.85
N GLU A 339 22.88 0.59 1.47
CA GLU A 339 23.19 0.24 2.86
C GLU A 339 22.13 0.74 3.87
N PRO A 340 21.57 1.97 3.77
CA PRO A 340 20.48 2.41 4.65
C PRO A 340 19.20 1.56 4.54
N VAL A 341 18.92 0.98 3.37
CA VAL A 341 17.80 0.05 3.17
C VAL A 341 18.15 -1.34 3.72
N ARG A 342 19.38 -1.81 3.50
CA ARG A 342 19.88 -3.07 4.06
C ARG A 342 19.80 -3.06 5.58
N GLN A 343 20.36 -2.04 6.22
CA GLN A 343 20.38 -1.89 7.69
C GLN A 343 18.97 -1.89 8.26
N ARG A 344 18.08 -1.05 7.73
CA ARG A 344 16.68 -0.97 8.16
C ARG A 344 15.92 -2.28 7.98
N VAL A 345 16.03 -2.94 6.82
CA VAL A 345 15.34 -4.22 6.57
C VAL A 345 15.87 -5.30 7.52
N VAL A 346 17.18 -5.39 7.74
CA VAL A 346 17.78 -6.39 8.63
C VAL A 346 17.37 -6.11 10.08
N GLU A 347 17.62 -4.91 10.61
CA GLU A 347 17.27 -4.55 11.99
C GLU A 347 15.77 -4.72 12.29
N ASN A 348 14.89 -4.26 11.39
CA ASN A 348 13.44 -4.35 11.59
C ASN A 348 12.89 -5.77 11.34
N THR A 349 13.74 -6.72 10.92
CA THR A 349 13.40 -8.16 10.76
C THR A 349 14.00 -9.04 11.86
N ILE A 350 15.24 -8.78 12.31
CA ILE A 350 15.97 -9.66 13.25
C ILE A 350 16.32 -8.99 14.59
N GLY A 351 16.06 -7.69 14.75
CA GLY A 351 16.29 -6.92 15.99
C GLY A 351 17.70 -6.32 16.12
N TYR A 352 18.68 -6.81 15.36
CA TYR A 352 20.07 -6.36 15.41
C TYR A 352 20.68 -6.23 14.01
N LEU A 353 21.83 -5.57 13.90
CA LEU A 353 22.60 -5.43 12.66
C LEU A 353 23.92 -6.21 12.76
N PRO A 354 24.15 -7.22 11.90
CA PRO A 354 25.45 -7.85 11.81
C PRO A 354 26.50 -6.92 11.20
N VAL A 355 27.69 -6.87 11.81
CA VAL A 355 28.83 -6.05 11.38
C VAL A 355 30.04 -6.94 11.12
N LEU A 356 30.63 -6.84 9.93
CA LEU A 356 31.84 -7.56 9.53
C LEU A 356 33.07 -6.66 9.66
N ASN A 357 34.23 -7.27 9.89
CA ASN A 357 35.53 -6.61 9.72
C ASN A 357 36.10 -6.79 8.29
N ASP A 358 37.26 -6.20 7.98
CA ASP A 358 37.92 -6.34 6.68
C ASP A 358 38.32 -7.78 6.33
N ALA A 359 38.47 -8.65 7.34
CA ALA A 359 38.69 -10.07 7.18
C ALA A 359 37.39 -10.87 6.94
N GLY A 360 36.24 -10.20 6.91
CA GLY A 360 34.92 -10.80 6.67
C GLY A 360 34.30 -11.51 7.86
N VAL A 361 34.87 -11.39 9.06
CA VAL A 361 34.40 -12.06 10.29
C VAL A 361 33.32 -11.22 10.98
N VAL A 362 32.26 -11.87 11.49
CA VAL A 362 31.13 -11.21 12.16
C VAL A 362 31.54 -10.80 13.59
N MET A 363 31.68 -9.49 13.81
CA MET A 363 32.17 -8.90 15.07
C MET A 363 31.07 -8.62 16.10
N SER A 364 29.85 -8.41 15.62
CA SER A 364 28.61 -8.25 16.39
C SER A 364 28.11 -9.59 16.95
N PRO A 365 27.53 -9.64 18.16
CA PRO A 365 26.76 -10.82 18.60
C PRO A 365 25.63 -11.17 17.60
N PRO A 366 25.37 -12.46 17.31
CA PRO A 366 26.19 -13.63 17.62
C PRO A 366 27.42 -13.68 16.69
N LYS A 367 28.61 -13.57 17.30
CA LYS A 367 29.90 -13.45 16.62
C LYS A 367 30.28 -14.74 15.88
N SER A 368 31.11 -14.62 14.85
CA SER A 368 31.77 -15.77 14.21
C SER A 368 33.26 -15.83 14.60
N SER A 369 33.86 -17.02 14.56
CA SER A 369 35.31 -17.22 14.75
C SER A 369 36.09 -17.00 13.45
N ALA A 370 35.44 -17.24 12.32
CA ALA A 370 35.98 -17.13 10.96
C ALA A 370 34.91 -16.51 10.03
N PRO A 371 35.23 -16.18 8.77
CA PRO A 371 34.25 -15.76 7.78
C PRO A 371 33.19 -16.86 7.54
N ILE A 372 31.96 -16.48 7.22
CA ILE A 372 30.86 -17.44 7.01
C ILE A 372 30.68 -17.69 5.51
N VAL A 373 30.81 -18.95 5.09
CA VAL A 373 30.41 -19.45 3.77
C VAL A 373 29.01 -20.04 3.89
N THR A 374 28.05 -19.51 3.14
CA THR A 374 26.66 -19.99 3.15
C THR A 374 26.29 -20.53 1.78
N TYR A 375 26.10 -21.85 1.69
CA TYR A 375 25.63 -22.51 0.47
C TYR A 375 24.10 -22.66 0.49
N ILE A 376 23.44 -21.98 -0.44
CA ILE A 376 22.00 -22.09 -0.69
C ILE A 376 21.74 -23.37 -1.48
N SER A 377 21.44 -24.44 -0.75
CA SER A 377 21.05 -25.75 -1.28
C SER A 377 19.69 -25.68 -1.96
N ARG A 378 19.53 -26.46 -3.03
CA ARG A 378 18.30 -26.50 -3.85
C ARG A 378 17.97 -27.92 -4.32
N GLN A 379 18.44 -28.95 -3.61
CA GLN A 379 18.22 -30.37 -3.98
C GLN A 379 16.75 -30.81 -3.90
N SER A 380 15.98 -30.12 -3.04
CA SER A 380 14.51 -30.08 -2.98
C SER A 380 13.82 -29.65 -4.28
N GLY A 381 14.51 -28.89 -5.14
CA GLY A 381 13.91 -28.12 -6.22
C GLY A 381 14.19 -28.64 -7.64
N VAL A 382 13.42 -28.12 -8.59
CA VAL A 382 13.51 -28.44 -10.05
C VAL A 382 14.85 -28.00 -10.70
N ARG A 383 15.73 -27.33 -9.95
CA ARG A 383 17.09 -26.94 -10.38
C ARG A 383 18.06 -27.25 -9.24
N SER A 384 18.68 -28.42 -9.33
CA SER A 384 19.56 -29.06 -8.34
C SER A 384 20.85 -29.56 -9.00
N PHE A 385 21.83 -29.94 -8.19
CA PHE A 385 22.99 -30.71 -8.64
C PHE A 385 22.65 -32.21 -8.70
N SER A 386 23.45 -33.02 -9.41
CA SER A 386 23.44 -34.47 -9.17
C SER A 386 23.95 -34.76 -7.75
N PRO A 387 23.61 -35.92 -7.15
CA PRO A 387 24.05 -36.25 -5.79
C PRO A 387 25.57 -36.16 -5.64
N GLU A 388 26.33 -36.68 -6.61
CA GLU A 388 27.79 -36.74 -6.58
C GLU A 388 28.42 -35.34 -6.61
N ALA A 389 27.85 -34.43 -7.41
CA ALA A 389 28.29 -33.03 -7.49
C ALA A 389 27.86 -32.22 -6.25
N HIS A 390 26.72 -32.55 -5.65
CA HIS A 390 26.24 -31.94 -4.40
C HIS A 390 27.12 -32.33 -3.21
N ASP A 391 27.32 -33.63 -3.02
CA ASP A 391 28.08 -34.19 -1.91
C ASP A 391 29.57 -33.83 -2.03
N GLY A 392 30.11 -33.81 -3.26
CA GLY A 392 31.46 -33.31 -3.53
C GLY A 392 31.65 -31.82 -3.20
N LEU A 393 30.66 -30.97 -3.49
CA LEU A 393 30.69 -29.55 -3.10
C LEU A 393 30.60 -29.39 -1.57
N ILE A 394 29.73 -30.15 -0.90
CA ILE A 394 29.60 -30.12 0.56
C ILE A 394 30.89 -30.61 1.23
N ALA A 395 31.51 -31.68 0.74
CA ALA A 395 32.79 -32.16 1.25
C ALA A 395 33.91 -31.12 1.07
N ALA A 396 34.04 -30.53 -0.12
CA ALA A 396 35.05 -29.51 -0.39
C ALA A 396 34.92 -28.27 0.52
N LEU A 397 33.68 -27.84 0.82
CA LEU A 397 33.44 -26.69 1.71
C LEU A 397 33.57 -27.05 3.20
N LYS A 398 33.23 -28.29 3.61
CA LYS A 398 33.49 -28.79 4.97
C LYS A 398 34.98 -28.90 5.29
N ASN A 399 35.81 -29.33 4.33
CA ASN A 399 37.26 -29.38 4.53
C ASN A 399 37.83 -27.99 4.90
N LEU A 400 37.29 -26.90 4.33
CA LEU A 400 37.69 -25.52 4.67
C LEU A 400 37.23 -25.10 6.09
N GLU A 401 36.16 -25.69 6.60
CA GLU A 401 35.73 -25.52 8.00
C GLU A 401 36.58 -26.35 8.97
N GLU A 402 36.93 -27.59 8.61
CA GLU A 402 37.87 -28.43 9.36
C GLU A 402 39.29 -27.84 9.40
N GLU A 403 39.73 -27.15 8.35
CA GLU A 403 40.95 -26.33 8.30
C GLU A 403 40.83 -24.99 9.08
N GLY A 404 39.64 -24.64 9.57
CA GLY A 404 39.38 -23.40 10.32
C GLY A 404 39.39 -22.12 9.47
N ILE A 405 39.32 -22.23 8.14
CA ILE A 405 39.36 -21.10 7.20
C ILE A 405 38.02 -20.35 7.18
N CYS A 406 36.91 -21.06 7.38
CA CYS A 406 35.55 -20.50 7.44
C CYS A 406 34.64 -21.26 8.42
N GLN A 407 33.48 -20.70 8.72
CA GLN A 407 32.31 -21.45 9.18
C GLN A 407 31.42 -21.77 7.96
N PHE A 408 30.80 -22.95 7.90
CA PHE A 408 30.08 -23.42 6.71
C PHE A 408 28.60 -23.76 6.97
N ASP A 409 27.71 -22.88 6.50
CA ASP A 409 26.26 -23.08 6.55
C ASP A 409 25.75 -23.74 5.25
N VAL A 410 25.02 -24.84 5.35
CA VAL A 410 24.22 -25.42 4.25
C VAL A 410 22.74 -25.16 4.52
N VAL A 411 22.07 -24.41 3.65
CA VAL A 411 20.70 -23.90 3.91
C VAL A 411 19.76 -24.13 2.73
N ALA A 412 18.57 -24.67 3.01
CA ALA A 412 17.43 -24.63 2.11
C ALA A 412 16.50 -23.51 2.60
N MET A 413 16.29 -22.47 1.78
CA MET A 413 15.56 -21.27 2.23
C MET A 413 14.07 -21.53 2.43
N GLU A 414 13.51 -22.46 1.64
CA GLU A 414 12.13 -22.92 1.73
C GLU A 414 11.75 -23.56 3.08
N ASP A 415 12.73 -24.14 3.80
CA ASP A 415 12.52 -24.80 5.10
C ASP A 415 12.70 -23.85 6.30
N LEU A 416 13.05 -22.59 6.05
CA LEU A 416 13.39 -21.60 7.07
C LEU A 416 12.33 -20.51 7.21
N ALA A 417 12.05 -20.10 8.45
CA ALA A 417 11.26 -18.90 8.72
C ALA A 417 11.93 -17.65 8.12
N PHE A 418 11.13 -16.71 7.61
CA PHE A 418 11.62 -15.53 6.89
C PHE A 418 12.71 -14.74 7.64
N SER A 419 12.52 -14.48 8.94
CA SER A 419 13.53 -13.79 9.75
C SER A 419 14.85 -14.56 9.88
N LYS A 420 14.81 -15.89 9.84
CA LYS A 420 16.02 -16.74 9.84
C LYS A 420 16.74 -16.72 8.49
N GLN A 421 16.01 -16.66 7.38
CA GLN A 421 16.59 -16.44 6.03
C GLN A 421 17.39 -15.13 5.98
N VAL A 422 16.81 -14.05 6.54
CA VAL A 422 17.48 -12.73 6.64
C VAL A 422 18.65 -12.77 7.62
N GLU A 423 18.51 -13.38 8.79
CA GLU A 423 19.60 -13.47 9.79
C GLU A 423 20.85 -14.15 9.23
N ILE A 424 20.69 -15.33 8.61
CA ILE A 424 21.80 -16.10 8.05
C ILE A 424 22.52 -15.25 7.01
N VAL A 425 21.79 -14.68 6.06
CA VAL A 425 22.39 -13.96 4.94
C VAL A 425 22.98 -12.62 5.35
N ALA A 426 22.41 -11.95 6.36
CA ALA A 426 23.01 -10.76 6.95
C ALA A 426 24.33 -11.05 7.69
N ARG A 427 24.63 -12.32 8.02
CA ARG A 427 25.89 -12.77 8.62
C ARG A 427 26.87 -13.42 7.62
N THR A 428 26.40 -13.84 6.44
CA THR A 428 27.22 -14.44 5.37
C THR A 428 28.34 -13.51 4.89
N THR A 429 29.53 -14.07 4.68
CA THR A 429 30.64 -13.42 3.95
C THR A 429 30.69 -13.88 2.50
N ILE A 430 30.49 -15.18 2.24
CA ILE A 430 30.54 -15.77 0.90
C ILE A 430 29.26 -16.58 0.66
N MET A 431 28.40 -16.10 -0.23
CA MET A 431 27.20 -16.82 -0.65
C MET A 431 27.52 -17.74 -1.84
N VAL A 432 27.16 -19.01 -1.76
CA VAL A 432 27.31 -19.99 -2.85
C VAL A 432 25.92 -20.50 -3.27
N GLY A 433 25.67 -20.69 -4.56
CA GLY A 433 24.42 -21.32 -5.01
C GLY A 433 24.27 -21.50 -6.52
N ILE A 434 23.35 -22.38 -6.91
CA ILE A 434 22.96 -22.56 -8.32
C ILE A 434 22.17 -21.33 -8.77
N HIS A 435 22.47 -20.80 -9.96
CA HIS A 435 21.73 -19.71 -10.61
C HIS A 435 20.20 -19.81 -10.40
N GLY A 436 19.61 -18.81 -9.72
CA GLY A 436 18.19 -18.75 -9.42
C GLY A 436 17.85 -17.92 -8.19
N ASN A 437 16.55 -17.73 -7.95
CA ASN A 437 15.99 -16.70 -7.06
C ASN A 437 16.52 -16.71 -5.63
N GLY A 438 17.05 -17.82 -5.11
CA GLY A 438 17.70 -17.87 -3.79
C GLY A 438 18.87 -16.88 -3.66
N LEU A 439 19.61 -16.64 -4.73
CA LEU A 439 20.70 -15.64 -4.78
C LEU A 439 20.21 -14.18 -4.70
N THR A 440 18.89 -13.93 -4.67
CA THR A 440 18.32 -12.60 -4.38
C THR A 440 18.68 -12.13 -2.98
N HIS A 441 18.85 -13.04 -2.01
CA HIS A 441 19.10 -12.68 -0.61
C HIS A 441 20.39 -11.88 -0.39
N GLN A 442 21.33 -11.86 -1.36
CA GLN A 442 22.55 -11.06 -1.30
C GLN A 442 22.30 -9.55 -1.07
N LEU A 443 21.08 -9.07 -1.30
CA LEU A 443 20.61 -7.73 -0.90
C LEU A 443 20.74 -7.44 0.60
N TRP A 444 20.75 -8.49 1.42
CA TRP A 444 20.86 -8.41 2.89
C TRP A 444 22.28 -8.71 3.38
N MET A 445 23.10 -9.33 2.54
CA MET A 445 24.50 -9.64 2.80
C MET A 445 25.30 -8.32 2.93
N PRO A 446 26.07 -8.13 4.02
CA PRO A 446 26.82 -6.91 4.25
C PRO A 446 27.97 -6.74 3.27
N PRO A 447 28.26 -5.51 2.78
CA PRO A 447 29.43 -5.23 1.96
C PRO A 447 30.72 -5.31 2.80
N SER A 448 31.78 -5.86 2.22
CA SER A 448 33.13 -5.91 2.81
C SER A 448 34.17 -6.22 1.74
N PRO A 449 35.48 -6.04 1.99
CA PRO A 449 36.55 -6.45 1.08
C PRO A 449 36.55 -7.94 0.71
N ARG A 450 35.81 -8.80 1.42
CA ARG A 450 35.65 -10.23 1.15
C ARG A 450 34.23 -10.66 0.73
N SER A 451 33.25 -9.76 0.75
CA SER A 451 31.86 -10.11 0.46
C SER A 451 31.71 -10.59 -0.99
N THR A 452 31.26 -11.82 -1.17
CA THR A 452 31.37 -12.54 -2.45
C THR A 452 30.13 -13.39 -2.73
N VAL A 453 29.68 -13.40 -3.98
CA VAL A 453 28.66 -14.31 -4.50
C VAL A 453 29.29 -15.24 -5.53
N ILE A 454 29.18 -16.56 -5.28
CA ILE A 454 29.64 -17.63 -6.16
C ILE A 454 28.42 -18.30 -6.77
N GLU A 455 28.19 -18.04 -8.05
CA GLU A 455 27.02 -18.49 -8.80
C GLU A 455 27.38 -19.66 -9.73
N VAL A 456 26.78 -20.82 -9.51
CA VAL A 456 27.06 -22.02 -10.30
C VAL A 456 26.07 -22.15 -11.45
N PHE A 457 26.60 -22.29 -12.67
CA PHE A 457 25.84 -22.44 -13.91
C PHE A 457 26.10 -23.81 -14.55
N SER A 458 25.21 -24.26 -15.43
CA SER A 458 25.54 -25.33 -16.37
C SER A 458 26.67 -24.85 -17.31
N PRO A 459 27.68 -25.66 -17.65
CA PRO A 459 28.76 -25.25 -18.53
C PRO A 459 28.25 -24.65 -19.86
N LYS A 460 28.86 -23.54 -20.29
CA LYS A 460 28.44 -22.74 -21.47
C LYS A 460 27.10 -22.02 -21.34
N SER A 461 26.55 -21.86 -20.13
CA SER A 461 25.39 -20.98 -19.89
C SER A 461 25.74 -19.86 -18.90
N TYR A 462 25.28 -18.64 -19.17
CA TYR A 462 25.57 -17.46 -18.35
C TYR A 462 24.38 -16.51 -18.42
N LEU A 463 24.01 -15.89 -17.29
CA LEU A 463 22.99 -14.84 -17.21
C LEU A 463 23.43 -13.82 -16.17
N HIS A 464 23.35 -12.53 -16.51
CA HIS A 464 23.88 -11.45 -15.66
C HIS A 464 23.02 -11.11 -14.42
N ASP A 465 21.93 -11.85 -14.18
CA ASP A 465 20.94 -11.66 -13.11
C ASP A 465 21.55 -11.23 -11.76
N TYR A 466 22.44 -12.07 -11.22
CA TYR A 466 22.98 -11.92 -9.87
C TYR A 466 24.40 -11.34 -9.88
N GLU A 467 25.08 -11.30 -11.04
CA GLU A 467 26.29 -10.50 -11.27
C GLU A 467 25.98 -9.00 -11.15
N LEU A 468 24.93 -8.54 -11.83
CA LEU A 468 24.48 -7.15 -11.77
C LEU A 468 23.98 -6.79 -10.36
N LEU A 469 23.37 -7.74 -9.65
CA LEU A 469 22.97 -7.55 -8.27
C LEU A 469 24.20 -7.39 -7.37
N ALA A 470 25.17 -8.31 -7.47
CA ALA A 470 26.39 -8.33 -6.64
C ALA A 470 27.18 -7.03 -6.78
N ARG A 471 27.49 -6.62 -8.01
CA ARG A 471 28.21 -5.37 -8.30
C ARG A 471 27.52 -4.13 -7.72
N ASN A 472 26.18 -4.11 -7.68
CA ASN A 472 25.43 -2.99 -7.11
C ASN A 472 25.43 -2.96 -5.58
N MET A 473 25.62 -4.10 -4.92
CA MET A 473 25.75 -4.22 -3.46
C MET A 473 27.21 -4.10 -2.98
N GLY A 474 28.17 -3.90 -3.88
CA GLY A 474 29.61 -3.91 -3.56
C GLY A 474 30.22 -5.30 -3.42
N HIS A 475 29.48 -6.36 -3.77
CA HIS A 475 29.95 -7.75 -3.67
C HIS A 475 30.77 -8.16 -4.89
N LYS A 476 31.79 -9.00 -4.66
CA LYS A 476 32.49 -9.71 -5.72
C LYS A 476 31.58 -10.78 -6.32
N HIS A 477 31.70 -11.06 -7.62
CA HIS A 477 30.98 -12.13 -8.30
C HIS A 477 31.93 -13.10 -9.01
N TYR A 478 31.65 -14.38 -8.87
CA TYR A 478 32.28 -15.46 -9.62
C TYR A 478 31.19 -16.37 -10.20
N ALA A 479 31.21 -16.59 -11.51
CA ALA A 479 30.41 -17.62 -12.16
C ALA A 479 31.24 -18.89 -12.32
N ILE A 480 30.67 -20.05 -11.96
CA ILE A 480 31.36 -21.35 -12.03
C ILE A 480 30.76 -22.23 -13.12
N TRP A 481 31.61 -22.71 -14.02
CA TRP A 481 31.34 -23.75 -15.02
C TRP A 481 32.18 -24.98 -14.71
N ASN A 482 31.66 -25.89 -13.87
CA ASN A 482 32.39 -27.09 -13.43
C ASN A 482 33.75 -26.72 -12.77
N ASP A 483 34.85 -26.93 -13.47
CA ASP A 483 36.24 -26.66 -13.10
C ASP A 483 36.73 -25.25 -13.50
N THR A 484 35.96 -24.52 -14.30
CA THR A 484 36.30 -23.18 -14.78
C THR A 484 35.59 -22.10 -13.95
N ALA A 485 36.37 -21.26 -13.27
CA ALA A 485 35.88 -20.03 -12.65
C ALA A 485 35.97 -18.84 -13.63
N LEU A 486 34.88 -18.07 -13.75
CA LEU A 486 34.76 -16.87 -14.56
C LEU A 486 34.48 -15.66 -13.66
N THR A 487 35.23 -14.58 -13.85
CA THR A 487 34.94 -13.28 -13.23
C THR A 487 35.40 -12.16 -14.16
N TYR A 488 34.74 -11.02 -14.10
CA TYR A 488 34.98 -9.89 -15.01
C TYR A 488 35.29 -8.63 -14.21
N PRO A 489 36.34 -7.86 -14.55
CA PRO A 489 36.61 -6.58 -13.93
C PRO A 489 35.45 -5.61 -14.05
N GLU A 490 35.43 -4.58 -13.19
CA GLU A 490 34.48 -3.49 -13.28
C GLU A 490 34.47 -2.86 -14.69
N GLY A 491 33.28 -2.48 -15.17
CA GLY A 491 33.07 -2.00 -16.55
C GLY A 491 33.16 -3.07 -17.64
N LYS A 492 33.65 -4.28 -17.34
CA LYS A 492 33.68 -5.43 -18.27
C LYS A 492 32.60 -6.45 -17.93
N TRP A 493 32.18 -7.21 -18.94
CA TRP A 493 31.07 -8.16 -18.89
C TRP A 493 31.39 -9.36 -19.78
N PHE A 494 30.67 -10.46 -19.60
CA PHE A 494 30.70 -11.58 -20.54
C PHE A 494 30.00 -11.22 -21.86
N GLU A 495 30.65 -11.44 -23.01
CA GLU A 495 30.09 -11.18 -24.35
C GLU A 495 29.22 -12.35 -24.89
N GLY A 496 28.60 -13.11 -23.98
CA GLY A 496 27.55 -14.10 -24.28
C GLY A 496 28.01 -15.46 -24.85
N VAL A 497 27.03 -16.33 -25.05
CA VAL A 497 27.10 -17.55 -25.87
C VAL A 497 25.93 -17.49 -26.85
N GLU A 498 26.12 -17.95 -28.09
CA GLU A 498 25.03 -17.99 -29.08
C GLU A 498 23.82 -18.79 -28.56
N HIS A 499 22.71 -18.11 -28.28
CA HIS A 499 21.49 -18.71 -27.77
C HIS A 499 20.73 -19.46 -28.89
N VAL A 500 21.13 -20.71 -29.14
CA VAL A 500 20.34 -21.66 -29.93
C VAL A 500 19.05 -22.00 -29.16
N THR A 501 17.94 -21.36 -29.51
CA THR A 501 16.65 -21.54 -28.84
C THR A 501 16.08 -22.95 -29.04
N PRO A 502 15.86 -23.76 -27.98
CA PRO A 502 15.21 -25.05 -28.10
C PRO A 502 13.71 -24.87 -28.41
N ARG A 503 13.15 -25.74 -29.27
CA ARG A 503 11.71 -25.76 -29.56
C ARG A 503 10.90 -26.19 -28.33
N MET A 504 9.70 -25.63 -28.19
CA MET A 504 8.78 -25.92 -27.08
C MET A 504 8.40 -27.41 -27.00
N ILE A 505 8.38 -27.96 -25.77
CA ILE A 505 7.82 -29.27 -25.44
C ILE A 505 6.65 -29.07 -24.44
N PRO A 506 5.45 -29.63 -24.66
CA PRO A 506 4.30 -29.40 -23.78
C PRO A 506 4.42 -30.07 -22.40
N ARG A 507 3.86 -29.43 -21.37
CA ARG A 507 3.73 -30.00 -20.01
C ARG A 507 2.59 -31.03 -19.92
N ARG A 508 2.83 -32.14 -19.21
CA ARG A 508 1.81 -32.95 -18.52
C ARG A 508 2.37 -33.48 -17.19
N TYR A 509 1.45 -33.90 -16.31
CA TYR A 509 1.66 -34.54 -15.00
C TYR A 509 2.25 -33.69 -13.86
N GLN A 510 1.36 -33.22 -12.97
CA GLN A 510 1.53 -33.38 -11.52
C GLN A 510 0.18 -33.16 -10.78
N LEU A 511 -0.56 -34.27 -10.64
CA LEU A 511 -1.28 -34.62 -9.42
C LEU A 511 -0.54 -35.88 -8.88
N SER A 512 -0.54 -36.25 -7.61
CA SER A 512 -1.32 -35.85 -6.42
C SER A 512 -0.54 -36.21 -5.14
N CYS A 513 -0.93 -35.67 -3.98
CA CYS A 513 -1.16 -36.37 -2.69
C CYS A 513 -1.07 -35.41 -1.48
N GLY A 514 -1.81 -35.69 -0.41
CA GLY A 514 -1.81 -34.93 0.85
C GLY A 514 -2.80 -35.52 1.88
N LEU A 515 -2.68 -35.10 3.15
CA LEU A 515 -3.29 -35.69 4.38
C LEU A 515 -2.68 -37.08 4.69
N VAL A 516 -2.29 -37.41 5.93
CA VAL A 516 -3.07 -37.74 7.16
C VAL A 516 -2.02 -37.94 8.30
N VAL A 517 -2.14 -37.58 9.59
CA VAL A 517 -3.15 -36.89 10.44
C VAL A 517 -2.44 -36.27 11.69
N PHE A 518 -3.17 -35.60 12.59
CA PHE A 518 -2.69 -34.90 13.80
C PHE A 518 -3.38 -35.43 15.08
N PHE A 519 -2.70 -35.53 16.24
CA PHE A 519 -3.19 -35.67 17.66
C PHE A 519 -2.13 -36.40 18.57
N LEU A 520 -2.02 -36.30 19.91
CA LEU A 520 -2.78 -35.65 21.02
C LEU A 520 -1.84 -35.43 22.27
N PHE A 521 -1.92 -34.25 22.94
CA PHE A 521 -1.97 -33.96 24.42
C PHE A 521 -1.00 -34.58 25.48
N ILE A 522 -0.74 -34.05 26.72
CA ILE A 522 -0.83 -32.70 27.35
C ILE A 522 -0.27 -32.69 28.82
N LEU A 523 0.15 -31.53 29.39
CA LEU A 523 0.47 -31.19 30.82
C LEU A 523 1.68 -31.94 31.46
N TYR A 524 2.39 -31.51 32.54
CA TYR A 524 2.29 -30.53 33.67
C TYR A 524 3.75 -30.05 34.06
N ALA A 525 4.16 -29.25 35.08
CA ALA A 525 3.64 -28.44 36.22
C ALA A 525 4.72 -27.38 36.68
N ASN A 526 4.59 -26.72 37.86
CA ASN A 526 5.47 -25.66 38.46
C ASN A 526 5.22 -25.57 40.01
N PRO A 527 5.78 -24.63 40.82
CA PRO A 527 7.10 -23.96 40.91
C PRO A 527 7.77 -24.25 42.31
N PRO A 528 7.93 -23.31 43.29
CA PRO A 528 8.86 -22.15 43.52
C PRO A 528 9.94 -22.48 44.63
N PRO A 529 10.46 -21.62 45.57
CA PRO A 529 10.58 -20.14 45.68
C PRO A 529 12.01 -19.58 46.08
N GLY A 530 12.15 -18.24 46.13
CA GLY A 530 13.26 -17.47 46.74
C GLY A 530 12.85 -15.99 46.98
N LEU A 531 13.50 -15.24 47.88
CA LEU A 531 12.99 -13.95 48.44
C LEU A 531 14.05 -12.84 48.67
N VAL A 532 13.53 -11.61 48.91
CA VAL A 532 14.09 -10.44 49.67
C VAL A 532 14.58 -9.20 48.86
N GLN A 533 13.76 -8.12 48.87
CA GLN A 533 13.99 -6.70 49.26
C GLN A 533 15.32 -5.95 48.88
N ASP A 534 15.47 -4.62 48.79
CA ASP A 534 14.64 -3.37 48.78
C ASP A 534 15.63 -2.18 48.51
N ALA A 535 15.30 -0.90 48.26
CA ALA A 535 14.16 -0.16 47.69
C ALA A 535 14.52 1.36 47.58
N ALA A 536 13.76 2.16 46.79
CA ALA A 536 13.64 3.64 46.84
C ALA A 536 14.86 4.57 46.50
N THR A 537 14.73 5.81 46.01
CA THR A 537 13.67 6.59 45.30
C THR A 537 14.33 7.79 44.58
N ASP A 538 13.64 8.40 43.60
CA ASP A 538 13.19 9.82 43.68
C ASP A 538 12.61 10.31 42.34
N GLN A 539 11.32 10.69 42.33
CA GLN A 539 10.58 11.07 41.13
C GLN A 539 9.50 12.12 41.47
N GLN A 540 9.75 13.40 41.13
CA GLN A 540 8.71 14.46 41.23
C GLN A 540 9.04 15.74 40.44
N ALA A 541 9.47 15.60 39.17
CA ALA A 541 9.80 16.75 38.30
C ALA A 541 9.44 16.59 36.80
N ALA A 542 8.95 15.43 36.36
CA ALA A 542 8.83 15.10 34.92
C ALA A 542 7.43 15.30 34.32
N ASP A 543 6.40 15.47 35.14
CA ASP A 543 5.00 15.18 34.75
C ASP A 543 4.30 16.28 33.92
N VAL A 544 5.06 17.21 33.33
CA VAL A 544 4.53 18.40 32.63
C VAL A 544 4.86 18.45 31.13
N GLU A 545 5.95 17.82 30.66
CA GLU A 545 6.28 17.76 29.22
C GLU A 545 5.67 16.55 28.48
N ASN A 546 5.21 15.53 29.22
CA ASN A 546 5.04 14.18 28.68
C ASN A 546 3.75 13.91 27.85
N ILE A 547 3.03 14.96 27.43
CA ILE A 547 1.71 14.85 26.76
C ILE A 547 1.82 14.91 25.21
N LEU A 548 2.95 15.41 24.69
CA LEU A 548 3.23 15.51 23.24
C LEU A 548 4.67 15.08 22.86
N SER A 549 5.41 14.51 23.81
CA SER A 549 6.75 13.96 23.63
C SER A 549 6.72 12.75 22.68
N ARG A 550 7.11 12.97 21.42
CA ARG A 550 7.36 11.86 20.48
C ARG A 550 8.45 10.95 21.06
N PRO A 551 8.29 9.61 21.01
CA PRO A 551 9.38 8.72 21.39
C PRO A 551 10.58 8.95 20.47
N ALA A 552 11.76 9.14 21.07
CA ALA A 552 12.99 9.37 20.32
C ALA A 552 13.34 8.11 19.51
N THR A 553 13.23 8.19 18.18
CA THR A 553 13.54 7.06 17.30
C THR A 553 14.98 7.11 16.81
N ASP A 554 15.64 5.96 16.76
CA ASP A 554 16.88 5.80 15.98
C ASP A 554 16.65 5.91 14.46
N ASP A 555 17.74 5.95 13.69
CA ASP A 555 17.75 6.18 12.23
C ASP A 555 16.99 5.11 11.43
N ASN A 556 16.77 3.93 12.02
CA ASN A 556 16.00 2.83 11.46
C ASN A 556 14.52 2.85 11.86
N GLY A 557 14.14 3.79 12.72
CA GLY A 557 12.76 4.07 13.12
C GLY A 557 12.28 3.28 14.32
N ARG A 558 13.20 2.82 15.18
CA ARG A 558 12.89 2.04 16.39
C ARG A 558 13.02 2.91 17.64
N ALA A 559 12.23 2.62 18.66
CA ALA A 559 12.21 3.31 19.96
C ALA A 559 12.33 2.30 21.11
N PRO A 560 12.85 2.70 22.29
CA PRO A 560 12.79 1.86 23.49
C PRO A 560 11.35 1.60 23.91
N ILE A 561 11.12 0.54 24.69
CA ILE A 561 9.82 0.29 25.32
C ILE A 561 9.59 1.29 26.47
N THR A 562 8.46 1.98 26.43
CA THR A 562 7.94 2.90 27.47
C THR A 562 6.52 2.50 27.86
N GLU A 563 6.00 3.00 28.99
CA GLU A 563 4.60 2.75 29.35
C GLU A 563 3.61 3.22 28.27
N THR A 564 2.58 2.41 28.06
CA THR A 564 1.35 2.73 27.34
C THR A 564 0.50 3.66 28.19
N THR A 565 -0.15 4.66 27.60
CA THR A 565 -1.05 5.57 28.34
C THR A 565 -2.40 5.74 27.65
N LEU A 566 -3.40 6.17 28.42
CA LEU A 566 -4.72 6.58 27.94
C LEU A 566 -4.86 8.10 28.08
N PRO A 567 -5.09 8.86 27.00
CA PRO A 567 -5.49 10.25 27.10
C PRO A 567 -6.81 10.41 27.88
N THR A 568 -6.98 11.51 28.62
CA THR A 568 -8.05 11.68 29.63
C THR A 568 -9.48 11.52 29.08
N THR A 569 -9.72 11.84 27.80
CA THR A 569 -11.01 11.65 27.11
C THR A 569 -11.03 10.45 26.15
N GLY A 570 -9.99 9.60 26.21
CA GLY A 570 -9.66 8.60 25.21
C GLY A 570 -10.54 7.34 25.20
N HIS A 571 -11.39 7.10 26.21
CA HIS A 571 -12.17 5.86 26.32
C HIS A 571 -13.69 6.06 26.45
N THR A 572 -14.42 5.30 25.64
CA THR A 572 -15.73 4.72 25.93
C THR A 572 -15.67 3.25 25.54
N PRO A 573 -16.51 2.34 26.08
CA PRO A 573 -16.53 0.97 25.59
C PRO A 573 -16.64 0.91 24.06
N GLY A 574 -15.78 0.12 23.44
CA GLY A 574 -15.61 -0.06 22.01
C GLY A 574 -14.92 1.06 21.23
N PHE A 575 -14.49 2.15 21.86
CA PHE A 575 -13.67 3.21 21.24
C PHE A 575 -12.60 3.66 22.25
N THR A 576 -11.37 3.19 22.09
CA THR A 576 -10.28 3.46 23.05
C THR A 576 -9.02 3.98 22.34
N ILE A 577 -8.54 5.14 22.76
CA ILE A 577 -7.27 5.74 22.33
C ILE A 577 -6.17 5.35 23.31
N PHE A 578 -5.06 4.86 22.77
CA PHE A 578 -3.82 4.56 23.47
C PHE A 578 -2.68 5.36 22.85
N ASP A 579 -1.75 5.82 23.66
CA ASP A 579 -0.40 6.21 23.24
C ASP A 579 0.59 5.11 23.64
N HIS A 580 1.57 4.83 22.78
CA HIS A 580 2.50 3.70 22.92
C HIS A 580 1.81 2.34 23.11
N LEU A 581 0.89 1.99 22.20
CA LEU A 581 0.30 0.64 22.16
C LEU A 581 1.22 -0.33 21.41
N TYR A 582 1.58 -1.46 22.02
CA TYR A 582 2.47 -2.44 21.41
C TYR A 582 1.72 -3.56 20.69
N LEU A 583 2.39 -4.17 19.71
CA LEU A 583 1.90 -5.29 18.92
C LEU A 583 3.05 -6.27 18.67
N ARG A 584 2.89 -7.52 19.10
CA ARG A 584 3.80 -8.63 18.77
C ARG A 584 2.99 -9.89 18.48
N ASN A 585 3.34 -10.62 17.42
CA ASN A 585 2.66 -11.87 17.03
C ASN A 585 1.12 -11.79 16.98
N LYS A 586 0.56 -10.67 16.48
CA LYS A 586 -0.88 -10.33 16.42
C LYS A 586 -1.56 -9.97 17.74
N THR A 587 -0.91 -10.19 18.89
CA THR A 587 -1.41 -9.80 20.22
C THR A 587 -1.04 -8.34 20.51
N PHE A 588 -2.00 -7.55 21.01
CA PHE A 588 -1.70 -6.22 21.57
C PHE A 588 -1.14 -6.32 22.99
N TYR A 589 -0.21 -5.44 23.34
CA TYR A 589 0.32 -5.33 24.70
C TYR A 589 0.19 -3.88 25.19
N VAL A 590 -0.43 -3.75 26.36
CA VAL A 590 -0.41 -2.54 27.19
C VAL A 590 0.71 -2.75 28.21
N VAL A 591 1.74 -1.91 28.18
CA VAL A 591 2.83 -1.94 29.17
C VAL A 591 2.51 -0.89 30.24
N THR A 592 2.28 -1.29 31.48
CA THR A 592 2.05 -0.30 32.55
C THR A 592 2.37 -0.81 33.96
N SER A 593 2.80 0.10 34.82
CA SER A 593 2.87 -0.09 36.28
C SER A 593 1.50 -0.04 36.96
N SER A 594 0.46 0.49 36.29
CA SER A 594 -0.86 0.81 36.86
C SER A 594 -2.01 0.13 36.09
N PRO A 595 -2.14 -1.21 36.12
CA PRO A 595 -3.12 -1.96 35.32
C PRO A 595 -4.58 -1.55 35.59
N ASP A 596 -4.92 -1.21 36.84
CA ASP A 596 -6.27 -0.78 37.23
C ASP A 596 -6.68 0.60 36.67
N ALA A 597 -5.74 1.36 36.10
CA ALA A 597 -6.04 2.60 35.38
C ALA A 597 -6.65 2.34 33.99
N PHE A 598 -6.59 1.11 33.49
CA PHE A 598 -7.11 0.72 32.19
C PHE A 598 -8.52 0.11 32.31
N PRO A 599 -9.42 0.39 31.34
CA PRO A 599 -10.73 -0.25 31.31
C PRO A 599 -10.58 -1.75 31.04
N PRO A 600 -11.52 -2.60 31.50
CA PRO A 600 -11.49 -4.04 31.24
C PRO A 600 -11.28 -4.32 29.75
N LEU A 601 -10.39 -5.27 29.40
CA LEU A 601 -10.08 -5.61 28.00
C LEU A 601 -11.33 -5.86 27.15
N SER A 602 -12.36 -6.43 27.76
CA SER A 602 -13.64 -6.74 27.13
C SER A 602 -14.53 -5.52 26.81
N HIS A 603 -14.17 -4.33 27.31
CA HIS A 603 -14.69 -3.02 26.91
C HIS A 603 -13.80 -2.33 25.86
N ILE A 604 -12.57 -2.81 25.61
CA ILE A 604 -11.70 -2.28 24.57
C ILE A 604 -11.98 -3.00 23.24
N LEU A 605 -11.90 -4.33 23.24
CA LEU A 605 -12.04 -5.17 22.04
C LEU A 605 -12.66 -6.54 22.35
N SER A 606 -12.65 -7.44 21.35
CA SER A 606 -13.24 -8.79 21.40
C SER A 606 -12.39 -9.79 20.64
N GLN A 607 -12.74 -11.07 20.69
CA GLN A 607 -12.22 -12.04 19.73
C GLN A 607 -12.60 -11.63 18.28
N PRO A 608 -11.77 -11.93 17.27
CA PRO A 608 -11.97 -11.53 15.88
C PRO A 608 -12.99 -12.44 15.16
N LYS A 609 -14.24 -12.44 15.62
CA LYS A 609 -15.30 -13.39 15.20
C LYS A 609 -16.65 -12.68 15.04
N ASP A 610 -17.43 -13.09 14.03
CA ASP A 610 -18.81 -12.62 13.84
C ASP A 610 -19.64 -12.88 15.10
N LYS A 611 -20.32 -11.84 15.63
CA LYS A 611 -21.11 -11.97 16.86
C LYS A 611 -22.44 -12.66 16.55
N ARG A 612 -22.66 -13.82 17.18
CA ARG A 612 -23.92 -14.58 17.12
C ARG A 612 -24.71 -14.44 18.43
N PRO A 613 -26.05 -14.57 18.41
CA PRO A 613 -26.86 -14.55 19.63
C PRO A 613 -26.38 -15.59 20.65
N GLY A 614 -26.31 -15.21 21.93
CA GLY A 614 -25.84 -16.09 23.02
C GLY A 614 -24.35 -16.41 23.05
N GLN A 615 -23.56 -16.02 22.04
CA GLN A 615 -22.13 -16.32 21.98
C GLN A 615 -21.31 -15.28 22.76
N ASN A 616 -20.59 -15.73 23.79
CA ASN A 616 -19.51 -14.94 24.39
C ASN A 616 -18.32 -14.90 23.41
N ILE A 617 -17.82 -13.69 23.13
CA ILE A 617 -16.64 -13.42 22.29
C ILE A 617 -15.70 -12.42 22.98
N ASP A 618 -15.72 -12.35 24.31
CA ASP A 618 -14.82 -11.52 25.10
C ASP A 618 -13.35 -11.90 24.84
N PRO A 619 -12.44 -10.91 24.82
CA PRO A 619 -11.07 -11.11 24.39
C PRO A 619 -10.27 -11.92 25.39
N THR A 620 -9.22 -12.53 24.87
CA THR A 620 -8.28 -13.36 25.61
C THR A 620 -6.87 -12.78 25.49
N ALA A 621 -5.91 -13.41 26.17
CA ALA A 621 -4.48 -13.14 25.98
C ALA A 621 -3.96 -13.37 24.54
N GLN A 622 -4.78 -13.92 23.63
CA GLN A 622 -4.46 -14.00 22.19
C GLN A 622 -4.75 -12.69 21.44
N GLU A 623 -5.63 -11.83 21.96
CA GLU A 623 -5.98 -10.56 21.36
C GLU A 623 -5.30 -9.37 22.05
N MET A 624 -5.29 -9.34 23.40
CA MET A 624 -4.66 -8.28 24.17
C MET A 624 -4.19 -8.76 25.55
N GLN A 625 -3.06 -8.24 26.01
CA GLN A 625 -2.52 -8.45 27.36
C GLN A 625 -2.16 -7.11 28.00
N ILE A 626 -2.23 -7.03 29.32
CA ILE A 626 -1.61 -5.97 30.13
C ILE A 626 -0.43 -6.62 30.84
N ILE A 627 0.75 -6.00 30.75
CA ILE A 627 2.02 -6.51 31.30
C ILE A 627 2.76 -5.38 32.02
N THR A 628 3.63 -5.71 32.97
CA THR A 628 4.43 -4.70 33.69
C THR A 628 5.62 -4.22 32.83
N PRO A 629 6.27 -3.09 33.19
CA PRO A 629 7.50 -2.65 32.53
C PRO A 629 8.62 -3.71 32.60
N GLU A 630 8.73 -4.45 33.71
CA GLU A 630 9.73 -5.51 33.91
C GLU A 630 9.46 -6.74 33.04
N GLU A 631 8.18 -7.12 32.87
CA GLU A 631 7.78 -8.18 31.92
C GLU A 631 8.04 -7.78 30.46
N SER A 632 7.98 -6.47 30.16
CA SER A 632 8.02 -5.94 28.80
C SER A 632 9.32 -6.24 28.06
N GLU A 633 10.48 -6.20 28.72
CA GLU A 633 11.77 -6.52 28.07
C GLU A 633 11.81 -7.99 27.61
N THR A 634 11.28 -8.91 28.41
CA THR A 634 11.21 -10.34 28.07
C THR A 634 10.17 -10.61 26.96
N ILE A 635 9.01 -9.97 27.03
CA ILE A 635 7.88 -10.23 26.13
C ILE A 635 8.00 -9.47 24.79
N LEU A 636 8.59 -8.28 24.80
CA LEU A 636 8.65 -7.36 23.65
C LEU A 636 10.08 -7.10 23.15
N GLY A 637 11.12 -7.33 23.97
CA GLY A 637 12.51 -6.95 23.67
C GLY A 637 12.80 -5.47 23.97
N GLU A 638 14.07 -5.07 23.91
CA GLU A 638 14.55 -3.71 24.23
C GLU A 638 13.88 -2.57 23.44
N LYS A 639 13.47 -2.84 22.18
CA LYS A 639 13.01 -1.83 21.22
C LYS A 639 11.85 -2.32 20.36
N ALA A 640 10.98 -1.39 19.98
CA ALA A 640 9.87 -1.59 19.05
C ALA A 640 10.01 -0.75 17.76
N ASN A 641 9.57 -1.31 16.63
CA ASN A 641 9.45 -0.63 15.35
C ASN A 641 8.30 0.41 15.39
N VAL A 642 8.57 1.69 15.15
CA VAL A 642 7.55 2.75 15.35
C VAL A 642 6.65 2.96 14.13
N LEU A 643 5.36 2.71 14.33
CA LEU A 643 4.27 3.08 13.43
C LEU A 643 3.82 4.51 13.77
N LYS A 644 4.39 5.48 13.05
CA LYS A 644 4.28 6.91 13.35
C LYS A 644 2.88 7.49 13.06
N GLY A 645 2.47 8.42 13.90
CA GLY A 645 1.18 9.12 13.89
C GLY A 645 -0.04 8.27 14.23
N ALA A 646 -1.20 8.93 14.35
CA ALA A 646 -2.45 8.30 14.77
C ALA A 646 -2.94 7.22 13.80
N SER A 647 -3.18 6.02 14.31
CA SER A 647 -3.62 4.84 13.57
C SER A 647 -5.01 4.42 14.04
N PHE A 648 -6.01 4.37 13.15
CA PHE A 648 -7.35 3.90 13.50
C PHE A 648 -7.47 2.42 13.16
N ILE A 649 -7.82 1.59 14.14
CA ILE A 649 -7.87 0.13 14.05
C ILE A 649 -9.33 -0.30 14.17
N PHE A 650 -9.95 -0.57 13.03
CA PHE A 650 -11.32 -1.08 12.93
C PHE A 650 -11.30 -2.59 13.12
N TRP A 651 -11.70 -3.02 14.32
CA TRP A 651 -11.64 -4.42 14.77
C TRP A 651 -12.87 -5.25 14.34
N ASP A 652 -13.90 -4.60 13.80
CA ASP A 652 -15.08 -5.27 13.24
C ASP A 652 -14.72 -6.26 12.12
N SER A 653 -15.50 -7.34 12.01
CA SER A 653 -15.45 -8.24 10.87
C SER A 653 -16.30 -7.69 9.70
N LYS A 654 -16.29 -8.41 8.57
CA LYS A 654 -17.15 -8.12 7.43
C LYS A 654 -18.66 -8.19 7.70
N GLN A 655 -19.09 -8.64 8.89
CA GLN A 655 -20.50 -8.84 9.27
C GLN A 655 -21.34 -7.55 9.14
N PHE A 656 -20.75 -6.38 9.44
CA PHE A 656 -21.42 -5.08 9.36
C PHE A 656 -20.69 -4.05 8.50
N MET A 657 -19.38 -4.21 8.29
CA MET A 657 -18.54 -3.16 7.69
C MET A 657 -18.82 -2.91 6.19
N THR A 658 -19.40 -3.89 5.50
CA THR A 658 -19.83 -3.84 4.08
C THR A 658 -21.11 -3.01 3.84
N HIS A 659 -21.39 -2.02 4.67
CA HIS A 659 -22.65 -1.28 4.68
C HIS A 659 -22.42 0.20 4.93
N TYR A 660 -22.99 1.05 4.05
CA TYR A 660 -22.71 2.50 4.05
C TYR A 660 -22.97 3.17 5.41
N TYR A 661 -24.12 2.90 6.03
CA TYR A 661 -24.45 3.42 7.36
C TYR A 661 -23.50 2.92 8.46
N HIS A 662 -23.12 1.63 8.47
CA HIS A 662 -22.27 1.07 9.53
C HIS A 662 -20.81 1.56 9.41
N TRP A 663 -20.30 1.74 8.19
CA TRP A 663 -18.97 2.29 7.96
C TRP A 663 -18.89 3.78 8.28
N TRP A 664 -19.81 4.59 7.75
CA TRP A 664 -19.76 6.05 7.94
C TRP A 664 -20.43 6.54 9.22
N GLY A 665 -21.68 6.13 9.45
CA GLY A 665 -22.51 6.63 10.55
C GLY A 665 -22.19 6.05 11.92
N GLU A 666 -21.54 4.87 11.99
CA GLU A 666 -21.13 4.26 13.26
C GLU A 666 -19.60 4.20 13.43
N LEU A 667 -18.90 3.49 12.55
CA LEU A 667 -17.46 3.24 12.71
C LEU A 667 -16.63 4.52 12.54
N LEU A 668 -16.72 5.20 11.39
CA LEU A 668 -15.95 6.42 11.12
C LEU A 668 -16.43 7.63 11.93
N LEU A 669 -17.74 7.85 12.07
CA LEU A 669 -18.24 8.98 12.86
C LEU A 669 -17.90 8.82 14.35
N GLY A 670 -18.07 7.63 14.93
CA GLY A 670 -17.69 7.35 16.31
C GLY A 670 -16.18 7.47 16.52
N ALA A 671 -15.37 6.96 15.57
CA ALA A 671 -13.92 7.09 15.61
C ALA A 671 -13.46 8.56 15.57
N MET A 672 -13.98 9.33 14.62
CA MET A 672 -13.67 10.75 14.50
C MET A 672 -14.18 11.56 15.69
N ARG A 673 -15.32 11.21 16.28
CA ARG A 673 -15.83 11.85 17.51
C ARG A 673 -14.86 11.61 18.67
N THR A 674 -14.55 10.35 18.98
CA THR A 674 -13.60 9.99 20.06
C THR A 674 -12.24 10.64 19.85
N TYR A 675 -11.68 10.60 18.62
CA TYR A 675 -10.40 11.25 18.31
C TYR A 675 -10.46 12.78 18.45
N SER A 676 -11.54 13.43 17.98
CA SER A 676 -11.69 14.89 18.07
C SER A 676 -11.75 15.42 19.50
N SER A 677 -12.12 14.59 20.49
CA SER A 677 -12.10 15.01 21.90
C SER A 677 -10.73 15.50 22.36
N LEU A 678 -9.63 14.90 21.85
CA LEU A 678 -8.26 15.28 22.19
C LEU A 678 -7.93 16.73 21.82
N SER A 679 -8.61 17.31 20.83
CA SER A 679 -8.36 18.69 20.40
C SER A 679 -8.81 19.74 21.42
N LEU A 680 -9.64 19.35 22.40
CA LEU A 680 -10.05 20.21 23.51
C LEU A 680 -8.89 20.51 24.48
N SER A 681 -7.89 19.63 24.56
CA SER A 681 -6.69 19.82 25.39
C SER A 681 -5.41 20.05 24.57
N THR A 682 -5.32 19.52 23.34
CA THR A 682 -4.10 19.58 22.50
C THR A 682 -4.20 20.53 21.30
N GLY A 683 -5.36 21.14 21.04
CA GLY A 683 -5.58 21.99 19.87
C GLY A 683 -5.75 21.21 18.55
N PRO A 684 -5.52 21.83 17.38
CA PRO A 684 -5.80 21.22 16.09
C PRO A 684 -5.03 19.91 15.85
N LEU A 685 -5.76 18.80 15.73
CA LEU A 685 -5.19 17.46 15.51
C LEU A 685 -4.74 17.27 14.06
N PRO A 686 -3.68 16.48 13.82
CA PRO A 686 -3.36 15.98 12.48
C PRO A 686 -4.44 15.00 11.99
N ASP A 687 -4.51 14.79 10.67
CA ASP A 687 -5.22 13.64 10.13
C ASP A 687 -4.62 12.32 10.69
N PRO A 688 -5.40 11.23 10.83
CA PRO A 688 -4.83 9.90 11.00
C PRO A 688 -3.85 9.57 9.85
N GLN A 689 -2.87 8.71 10.11
CA GLN A 689 -1.85 8.32 9.12
C GLN A 689 -2.16 6.97 8.47
N ARG A 690 -3.06 6.15 9.04
CA ARG A 690 -3.51 4.87 8.49
C ARG A 690 -4.84 4.43 9.09
N PHE A 691 -5.65 3.75 8.28
CA PHE A 691 -6.75 2.90 8.75
C PHE A 691 -6.29 1.44 8.63
N ILE A 692 -6.50 0.65 9.69
CA ILE A 692 -6.14 -0.76 9.76
C ILE A 692 -7.40 -1.58 10.04
N LEU A 693 -7.59 -2.68 9.31
CA LEU A 693 -8.78 -3.51 9.33
C LEU A 693 -8.35 -4.99 9.49
N PRO A 694 -7.87 -5.40 10.68
CA PRO A 694 -7.15 -6.67 10.87
C PRO A 694 -7.97 -7.91 10.52
N ASN A 695 -9.29 -7.82 10.66
CA ASN A 695 -10.22 -8.95 10.63
C ASN A 695 -10.97 -9.07 9.30
N VAL A 696 -10.51 -8.35 8.25
CA VAL A 696 -11.17 -8.30 6.94
C VAL A 696 -10.17 -8.39 5.77
N ASP A 697 -10.31 -9.45 4.98
CA ASP A 697 -9.52 -9.70 3.77
C ASP A 697 -10.05 -8.92 2.54
N ALA A 698 -9.12 -8.49 1.69
CA ALA A 698 -9.39 -7.93 0.35
C ALA A 698 -10.51 -6.88 0.34
N ASN A 699 -11.54 -7.03 -0.50
CA ASN A 699 -12.58 -6.02 -0.69
C ASN A 699 -13.79 -6.17 0.27
N ASN A 700 -13.72 -7.04 1.28
CA ASN A 700 -14.84 -7.35 2.20
C ASN A 700 -15.17 -6.24 3.23
N TRP A 701 -14.78 -4.99 2.96
CA TRP A 701 -15.18 -3.77 3.70
C TRP A 701 -15.98 -2.79 2.82
N ARG A 702 -15.94 -2.98 1.49
CA ARG A 702 -16.65 -2.16 0.51
C ARG A 702 -18.11 -2.59 0.49
N ASP A 703 -19.02 -1.61 0.37
CA ASP A 703 -20.45 -1.83 0.31
C ASP A 703 -20.93 -2.16 -1.12
N PRO A 704 -22.08 -2.85 -1.27
CA PRO A 704 -22.65 -3.16 -2.59
C PRO A 704 -23.02 -1.96 -3.47
N ALA A 705 -23.20 -0.76 -2.90
CA ALA A 705 -23.47 0.46 -3.67
C ALA A 705 -22.18 1.20 -4.09
N GLY A 706 -21.00 0.73 -3.68
CA GLY A 706 -19.71 1.28 -4.08
C GLY A 706 -19.37 2.64 -3.46
N VAL A 707 -19.97 2.99 -2.32
CA VAL A 707 -19.89 4.33 -1.72
C VAL A 707 -18.72 4.47 -0.73
N ASN A 708 -18.45 3.44 0.07
CA ASN A 708 -17.45 3.43 1.15
C ASN A 708 -16.05 3.81 0.63
N GLY A 709 -15.60 3.13 -0.42
CA GLY A 709 -14.26 3.34 -1.01
C GLY A 709 -14.01 4.77 -1.49
N PRO A 710 -14.75 5.24 -2.50
CA PRO A 710 -14.56 6.57 -3.06
C PRO A 710 -14.74 7.68 -2.02
N LEU A 711 -15.75 7.60 -1.14
CA LEU A 711 -15.90 8.62 -0.09
C LEU A 711 -14.75 8.62 0.92
N THR A 712 -14.17 7.46 1.27
CA THR A 712 -13.04 7.41 2.20
C THR A 712 -11.81 8.06 1.57
N ARG A 713 -11.57 7.86 0.25
CA ARG A 713 -10.53 8.59 -0.48
C ARG A 713 -10.85 10.08 -0.68
N ALA A 714 -12.12 10.46 -0.80
CA ALA A 714 -12.52 11.87 -0.83
C ALA A 714 -12.25 12.57 0.51
N ALA A 715 -12.51 11.92 1.65
CA ALA A 715 -12.18 12.47 2.97
C ALA A 715 -10.66 12.54 3.19
N TRP A 716 -9.96 11.43 2.92
CA TRP A 716 -8.53 11.25 3.21
C TRP A 716 -7.77 10.53 2.08
N PRO A 717 -7.38 11.25 1.00
CA PRO A 717 -6.75 10.64 -0.18
C PRO A 717 -5.31 10.16 0.09
N ASN A 718 -4.68 10.62 1.17
CA ASN A 718 -3.31 10.27 1.59
C ASN A 718 -3.27 9.21 2.72
N ILE A 719 -4.40 8.59 3.07
CA ILE A 719 -4.48 7.55 4.13
C ILE A 719 -4.65 6.16 3.50
N PRO A 720 -3.78 5.18 3.84
CA PRO A 720 -4.00 3.79 3.48
C PRO A 720 -5.10 3.11 4.26
N ILE A 721 -5.64 2.08 3.61
CA ILE A 721 -6.68 1.19 4.13
C ILE A 721 -6.05 -0.21 4.19
N GLU A 722 -5.22 -0.42 5.22
CA GLU A 722 -4.44 -1.63 5.43
C GLU A 722 -5.30 -2.76 5.98
N ARG A 723 -5.29 -3.92 5.33
CA ARG A 723 -6.25 -5.01 5.54
C ARG A 723 -5.64 -6.19 6.29
N ALA A 724 -6.37 -7.29 6.45
CA ALA A 724 -5.89 -8.49 7.15
C ALA A 724 -4.53 -9.02 6.64
N ASP A 725 -4.13 -8.72 5.40
CA ASP A 725 -2.83 -9.11 4.88
C ASP A 725 -1.65 -8.25 5.40
N PHE A 726 -1.86 -6.97 5.72
CA PHE A 726 -0.89 -6.16 6.49
C PHE A 726 -0.66 -6.73 7.90
N TRP A 727 -1.75 -7.21 8.54
CA TRP A 727 -1.67 -7.86 9.85
C TRP A 727 -0.90 -9.19 9.80
N ARG A 728 -1.00 -9.91 8.67
CA ARG A 728 -0.18 -11.11 8.40
C ARG A 728 1.29 -10.76 8.12
N ASP A 729 1.56 -9.70 7.35
CA ASP A 729 2.93 -9.23 7.07
C ASP A 729 3.68 -8.92 8.37
N ILE A 730 3.13 -8.02 9.20
CA ILE A 730 3.74 -7.62 10.48
C ILE A 730 3.95 -8.82 11.42
N ALA A 731 2.96 -9.71 11.52
CA ALA A 731 3.08 -10.89 12.38
C ALA A 731 4.22 -11.83 11.94
N SER A 732 4.46 -11.97 10.63
CA SER A 732 5.50 -12.87 10.12
C SER A 732 6.93 -12.40 10.40
N LEU A 733 7.13 -11.12 10.71
CA LEU A 733 8.42 -10.58 11.16
C LEU A 733 8.77 -11.02 12.59
N ASN A 734 7.77 -11.37 13.41
CA ASN A 734 7.90 -11.71 14.84
C ASN A 734 8.59 -10.64 15.74
N GLN A 735 8.81 -9.44 15.19
CA GLN A 735 9.30 -8.27 15.90
C GLN A 735 8.16 -7.50 16.58
N THR A 736 8.51 -6.70 17.58
CA THR A 736 7.57 -5.78 18.24
C THR A 736 7.40 -4.51 17.41
N PHE A 737 6.15 -4.09 17.26
CA PHE A 737 5.78 -2.79 16.72
C PHE A 737 5.10 -1.95 17.80
N VAL A 738 5.27 -0.64 17.76
CA VAL A 738 4.58 0.31 18.65
C VAL A 738 3.84 1.34 17.80
N PHE A 739 2.56 1.56 18.12
CA PHE A 739 1.79 2.66 17.58
C PHE A 739 2.06 3.92 18.40
N GLU A 740 2.52 5.00 17.75
CA GLU A 740 2.70 6.31 18.39
C GLU A 740 1.40 6.77 19.06
N ARG A 741 0.28 6.66 18.33
CA ARG A 741 -1.09 6.75 18.86
C ARG A 741 -2.00 5.76 18.13
N ALA A 742 -2.79 4.98 18.85
CA ALA A 742 -3.74 4.00 18.29
C ALA A 742 -5.16 4.25 18.81
N LEU A 743 -6.15 4.29 17.93
CA LEU A 743 -7.57 4.24 18.28
C LEU A 743 -8.12 2.87 17.90
N ILE A 744 -8.48 2.04 18.87
CA ILE A 744 -9.19 0.77 18.62
C ILE A 744 -10.70 1.03 18.61
N VAL A 745 -11.37 0.49 17.58
CA VAL A 745 -12.82 0.58 17.37
C VAL A 745 -13.39 -0.84 17.26
N SER A 746 -14.29 -1.23 18.17
CA SER A 746 -14.84 -2.60 18.26
C SER A 746 -16.33 -2.61 18.64
N ARG A 747 -17.20 -3.03 17.71
CA ARG A 747 -18.65 -3.14 17.91
C ARG A 747 -19.05 -4.09 19.04
N PRO A 748 -18.49 -5.31 19.19
CA PRO A 748 -18.87 -6.21 20.27
C PRO A 748 -18.59 -5.64 21.68
N ALA A 749 -17.52 -4.86 21.82
CA ALA A 749 -17.16 -4.16 23.05
C ALA A 749 -17.99 -2.87 23.25
N ALA A 750 -18.27 -2.13 22.17
CA ALA A 750 -19.15 -0.96 22.21
C ALA A 750 -20.52 -1.29 22.79
N HIS A 751 -21.08 -2.45 22.42
CA HIS A 751 -22.36 -2.96 22.89
C HIS A 751 -22.39 -3.35 24.39
N LYS A 752 -21.34 -3.04 25.17
CA LYS A 752 -21.36 -3.11 26.64
C LYS A 752 -21.52 -1.76 27.32
N SER A 753 -21.44 -0.65 26.59
CA SER A 753 -21.76 0.67 27.14
C SER A 753 -23.23 0.71 27.57
N SER A 754 -23.49 1.20 28.79
CA SER A 754 -24.80 1.14 29.44
C SER A 754 -25.92 1.84 28.64
N VAL A 755 -25.58 2.84 27.82
CA VAL A 755 -26.51 3.53 26.92
C VAL A 755 -26.93 2.68 25.70
N VAL A 756 -26.12 1.70 25.26
CA VAL A 756 -26.46 0.85 24.11
C VAL A 756 -27.67 -0.03 24.42
N ASN A 757 -27.88 -0.44 25.67
CA ASN A 757 -29.06 -1.20 26.08
C ASN A 757 -30.39 -0.44 25.83
N ARG A 758 -30.35 0.89 25.71
CA ARG A 758 -31.52 1.72 25.32
C ARG A 758 -31.52 2.09 23.83
N GLN A 759 -30.35 2.24 23.22
CA GLN A 759 -30.21 2.89 21.91
C GLN A 759 -29.81 1.95 20.75
N GLY A 760 -29.32 0.73 21.02
CA GLY A 760 -29.12 -0.33 20.03
C GLY A 760 -28.05 -0.10 18.95
N LYS A 761 -27.23 0.96 19.04
CA LYS A 761 -26.18 1.31 18.06
C LYS A 761 -24.82 1.42 18.72
N MET A 762 -23.75 1.05 18.03
CA MET A 762 -22.41 1.02 18.66
C MET A 762 -21.89 2.42 19.02
N ILE A 763 -22.26 3.43 18.22
CA ILE A 763 -21.83 4.82 18.41
C ILE A 763 -22.42 5.47 19.66
N ALA A 764 -23.47 4.89 20.27
CA ALA A 764 -24.17 5.43 21.44
C ALA A 764 -23.25 5.89 22.57
N GLY A 765 -22.24 5.09 22.93
CA GLY A 765 -21.29 5.44 23.99
C GLY A 765 -20.49 6.72 23.71
N THR A 766 -20.17 6.97 22.44
CA THR A 766 -19.43 8.19 22.04
C THR A 766 -20.27 9.46 22.17
N MET A 767 -21.61 9.38 22.24
CA MET A 767 -22.47 10.55 22.42
C MET A 767 -22.20 11.29 23.74
N ASN A 768 -21.73 10.56 24.77
CA ASN A 768 -21.34 11.14 26.05
C ASN A 768 -19.94 11.79 26.05
N ILE A 769 -19.15 11.60 24.99
CA ILE A 769 -17.83 12.24 24.84
C ILE A 769 -18.03 13.68 24.37
N THR A 770 -17.46 14.64 25.10
CA THR A 770 -17.38 16.05 24.69
C THR A 770 -16.41 16.22 23.54
N VAL A 771 -16.81 16.98 22.52
CA VAL A 771 -16.03 17.26 21.30
C VAL A 771 -16.20 18.73 20.88
N PRO A 772 -15.30 19.29 20.05
CA PRO A 772 -15.49 20.63 19.50
C PRO A 772 -16.80 20.75 18.72
N HIS A 773 -17.43 21.92 18.83
CA HIS A 773 -18.55 22.28 17.98
C HIS A 773 -18.15 22.14 16.49
N ARG A 774 -18.99 21.46 15.70
CA ARG A 774 -18.76 21.15 14.27
C ARG A 774 -17.47 20.36 13.97
N PHE A 775 -17.04 19.45 14.86
CA PHE A 775 -15.88 18.56 14.64
C PHE A 775 -15.90 17.81 13.29
N TRP A 776 -17.07 17.54 12.71
CA TRP A 776 -17.23 16.88 11.41
C TRP A 776 -17.10 17.82 10.19
N GLU A 777 -17.24 19.14 10.34
CA GLU A 777 -17.21 20.10 9.23
C GLU A 777 -15.94 20.01 8.36
N PRO A 778 -14.72 19.78 8.90
CA PRO A 778 -13.53 19.55 8.07
C PRO A 778 -13.67 18.33 7.15
N THR A 779 -14.19 17.21 7.66
CA THR A 779 -14.46 15.99 6.87
C THR A 779 -15.53 16.26 5.82
N ARG A 780 -16.65 16.89 6.23
CA ARG A 780 -17.77 17.29 5.36
C ARG A 780 -17.28 18.12 4.17
N ARG A 781 -16.55 19.21 4.45
CA ARG A 781 -16.03 20.12 3.41
C ARG A 781 -15.06 19.42 2.47
N ARG A 782 -14.17 18.57 2.97
CA ARG A 782 -13.24 17.79 2.14
C ARG A 782 -13.97 16.86 1.18
N VAL A 783 -14.94 16.08 1.67
CA VAL A 783 -15.71 15.15 0.85
C VAL A 783 -16.49 15.90 -0.23
N VAL A 784 -17.25 16.92 0.14
CA VAL A 784 -18.05 17.72 -0.80
C VAL A 784 -17.15 18.41 -1.85
N GLN A 785 -16.07 19.07 -1.43
CA GLN A 785 -15.10 19.70 -2.33
C GLN A 785 -14.45 18.73 -3.33
N ARG A 786 -14.29 17.45 -2.95
CA ARG A 786 -13.62 16.40 -3.75
C ARG A 786 -14.58 15.41 -4.42
N THR A 787 -15.88 15.66 -4.37
CA THR A 787 -16.92 14.91 -5.11
C THR A 787 -17.71 15.83 -6.04
N VAL A 788 -17.92 17.10 -5.64
CA VAL A 788 -18.72 18.10 -6.36
C VAL A 788 -17.84 19.16 -7.04
N GLY A 789 -16.57 19.30 -6.63
CA GLY A 789 -15.63 20.30 -7.16
C GLY A 789 -15.75 21.70 -6.53
N TYR A 790 -16.74 21.92 -5.67
CA TYR A 790 -16.89 23.11 -4.82
C TYR A 790 -17.58 22.75 -3.51
N VAL A 791 -17.54 23.65 -2.51
CA VAL A 791 -18.38 23.55 -1.30
C VAL A 791 -19.51 24.59 -1.41
N PRO A 792 -20.79 24.16 -1.40
CA PRO A 792 -21.91 25.09 -1.27
C PRO A 792 -21.79 25.93 0.01
N LEU A 793 -21.86 27.25 -0.12
CA LEU A 793 -21.91 28.19 1.00
C LEU A 793 -23.37 28.54 1.29
N SER A 794 -23.83 28.25 2.51
CA SER A 794 -25.17 28.59 2.98
C SER A 794 -25.13 29.66 4.07
N THR A 795 -26.17 30.50 4.10
CA THR A 795 -26.50 31.38 5.24
C THR A 795 -27.12 30.58 6.39
N GLU A 796 -27.30 31.20 7.56
CA GLU A 796 -28.03 30.61 8.69
C GLU A 796 -29.51 30.32 8.33
N ALA A 797 -30.10 31.08 7.41
CA ALA A 797 -31.41 30.83 6.81
C ALA A 797 -31.40 29.72 5.74
N GLY A 798 -30.28 29.02 5.52
CA GLY A 798 -30.15 27.94 4.52
C GLY A 798 -29.90 28.38 3.08
N LEU A 799 -30.14 29.66 2.75
CA LEU A 799 -29.99 30.24 1.40
C LEU A 799 -28.55 30.12 0.87
N ARG A 800 -28.38 29.86 -0.43
CA ARG A 800 -27.05 29.61 -1.04
C ARG A 800 -26.39 30.88 -1.56
N LEU A 801 -25.21 31.21 -1.03
CA LEU A 801 -24.36 32.33 -1.43
C LEU A 801 -23.48 32.02 -2.66
N SER A 802 -23.10 30.75 -2.83
CA SER A 802 -22.29 30.22 -3.93
C SER A 802 -23.15 29.82 -5.13
N SER A 803 -22.63 29.98 -6.36
CA SER A 803 -23.29 29.52 -7.58
C SER A 803 -23.50 27.98 -7.60
N PRO A 804 -24.68 27.47 -8.04
CA PRO A 804 -25.89 28.21 -8.34
C PRO A 804 -26.51 28.79 -7.05
N LYS A 805 -26.68 30.12 -7.02
CA LYS A 805 -27.31 30.82 -5.91
C LYS A 805 -28.75 30.36 -5.79
N SER A 806 -29.25 30.29 -4.56
CA SER A 806 -30.61 29.86 -4.24
C SER A 806 -31.22 30.87 -3.31
N GLU A 807 -32.24 31.56 -3.81
CA GLU A 807 -33.01 32.56 -3.06
C GLU A 807 -34.00 31.90 -2.08
N ALA A 808 -34.24 30.59 -2.23
CA ALA A 808 -35.01 29.75 -1.31
C ALA A 808 -34.13 28.64 -0.67
N PRO A 809 -34.46 28.17 0.55
CA PRO A 809 -33.96 26.92 1.13
C PRO A 809 -34.41 25.70 0.31
N VAL A 810 -33.83 24.52 0.53
CA VAL A 810 -34.14 23.32 -0.29
C VAL A 810 -34.60 22.13 0.55
N VAL A 811 -35.74 21.58 0.17
CA VAL A 811 -36.36 20.40 0.77
C VAL A 811 -36.16 19.23 -0.16
N THR A 812 -35.50 18.17 0.30
CA THR A 812 -35.18 17.00 -0.52
C THR A 812 -35.86 15.77 0.06
N TYR A 813 -36.82 15.21 -0.69
CA TYR A 813 -37.45 13.94 -0.36
C TYR A 813 -36.68 12.78 -1.03
N ILE A 814 -36.10 11.91 -0.20
CA ILE A 814 -35.46 10.67 -0.61
C ILE A 814 -36.55 9.62 -0.87
N SER A 815 -36.99 9.53 -2.13
CA SER A 815 -37.94 8.53 -2.61
C SER A 815 -37.32 7.14 -2.58
N ARG A 816 -38.14 6.13 -2.27
CA ARG A 816 -37.75 4.72 -2.17
C ARG A 816 -38.82 3.77 -2.74
N GLN A 817 -39.70 4.26 -3.62
CA GLN A 817 -40.78 3.45 -4.22
C GLN A 817 -40.26 2.30 -5.10
N SER A 818 -39.01 2.40 -5.56
CA SER A 818 -38.21 1.37 -6.23
C SER A 818 -37.70 0.25 -5.30
N GLY A 819 -37.82 0.41 -3.98
CA GLY A 819 -37.22 -0.47 -2.97
C GLY A 819 -38.23 -1.29 -2.16
N GLN A 820 -37.71 -2.17 -1.30
CA GLN A 820 -38.51 -3.07 -0.44
C GLN A 820 -39.26 -2.36 0.70
N ARG A 821 -38.92 -1.10 0.99
CA ARG A 821 -39.59 -0.24 1.99
C ARG A 821 -39.97 1.07 1.33
N SER A 822 -41.26 1.25 1.11
CA SER A 822 -41.89 2.30 0.30
C SER A 822 -43.16 2.82 1.00
N PHE A 823 -43.75 3.91 0.49
CA PHE A 823 -45.11 4.33 0.88
C PHE A 823 -46.17 3.64 0.02
N THR A 824 -47.44 3.68 0.45
CA THR A 824 -48.57 3.40 -0.46
C THR A 824 -48.58 4.43 -1.60
N PRO A 825 -49.17 4.14 -2.77
CA PRO A 825 -49.26 5.12 -3.86
C PRO A 825 -49.90 6.44 -3.41
N GLU A 826 -50.98 6.34 -2.64
CA GLU A 826 -51.78 7.48 -2.16
C GLU A 826 -50.99 8.33 -1.15
N ALA A 827 -50.27 7.69 -0.22
CA ALA A 827 -49.42 8.39 0.75
C ALA A 827 -48.15 8.99 0.10
N HIS A 828 -47.61 8.34 -0.94
CA HIS A 828 -46.50 8.88 -1.74
C HIS A 828 -46.92 10.13 -2.53
N GLU A 829 -48.03 10.05 -3.25
CA GLU A 829 -48.59 11.16 -4.03
C GLU A 829 -49.05 12.31 -3.11
N GLY A 830 -49.68 12.01 -1.98
CA GLY A 830 -50.08 12.99 -0.97
C GLY A 830 -48.89 13.73 -0.34
N LEU A 831 -47.79 13.03 -0.05
CA LEU A 831 -46.54 13.65 0.43
C LEU A 831 -45.90 14.56 -0.64
N ILE A 832 -45.85 14.11 -1.89
CA ILE A 832 -45.30 14.89 -3.00
C ILE A 832 -46.15 16.14 -3.25
N ALA A 833 -47.48 16.03 -3.26
CA ALA A 833 -48.38 17.17 -3.43
C ALA A 833 -48.22 18.18 -2.29
N ALA A 834 -48.26 17.74 -1.03
CA ALA A 834 -48.17 18.63 0.12
C ALA A 834 -46.84 19.40 0.20
N LEU A 835 -45.73 18.81 -0.25
CA LEU A 835 -44.43 19.50 -0.33
C LEU A 835 -44.30 20.37 -1.59
N ALA A 836 -44.92 19.98 -2.71
CA ALA A 836 -44.93 20.80 -3.93
C ALA A 836 -45.76 22.09 -3.80
N GLU A 837 -46.78 22.16 -2.92
CA GLU A 837 -47.44 23.43 -2.61
C GLU A 837 -46.51 24.42 -1.89
N LEU A 838 -45.57 23.96 -1.07
CA LEU A 838 -44.58 24.85 -0.42
C LEU A 838 -43.59 25.45 -1.43
N ASP A 839 -43.29 24.74 -2.52
CA ASP A 839 -42.49 25.24 -3.64
C ASP A 839 -43.26 26.29 -4.45
N LYS A 840 -44.54 26.02 -4.77
CA LYS A 840 -45.43 26.99 -5.42
C LYS A 840 -45.65 28.27 -4.61
N GLU A 841 -45.62 28.19 -3.28
CA GLU A 841 -45.64 29.34 -2.38
C GLU A 841 -44.30 30.10 -2.29
N GLY A 842 -43.22 29.58 -2.90
CA GLY A 842 -41.88 30.17 -2.88
C GLY A 842 -41.12 29.97 -1.57
N LEU A 843 -41.58 29.08 -0.68
CA LEU A 843 -40.97 28.85 0.64
C LEU A 843 -39.70 27.98 0.55
N CYS A 844 -39.59 27.14 -0.47
CA CYS A 844 -38.45 26.27 -0.73
C CYS A 844 -38.35 25.86 -2.20
N GLN A 845 -37.19 25.37 -2.65
CA GLN A 845 -37.11 24.45 -3.78
C GLN A 845 -37.38 23.01 -3.27
N PHE A 846 -38.24 22.24 -3.95
CA PHE A 846 -38.54 20.85 -3.63
C PHE A 846 -37.91 19.88 -4.63
N ASP A 847 -37.00 19.03 -4.14
CA ASP A 847 -36.34 17.96 -4.91
C ASP A 847 -36.91 16.57 -4.51
N VAL A 848 -37.46 15.80 -5.45
CA VAL A 848 -37.79 14.36 -5.26
C VAL A 848 -36.69 13.50 -5.87
N VAL A 849 -36.06 12.64 -5.06
CA VAL A 849 -34.78 11.99 -5.43
C VAL A 849 -34.76 10.50 -5.05
N ALA A 850 -34.55 9.63 -6.04
CA ALA A 850 -34.16 8.24 -5.82
C ALA A 850 -32.63 8.13 -5.94
N MET A 851 -31.93 7.98 -4.80
CA MET A 851 -30.46 8.08 -4.75
C MET A 851 -29.75 6.94 -5.49
N GLU A 852 -30.34 5.75 -5.55
CA GLU A 852 -29.80 4.57 -6.22
C GLU A 852 -29.67 4.74 -7.75
N GLY A 853 -30.40 5.67 -8.36
CA GLY A 853 -30.30 6.00 -9.78
C GLY A 853 -29.22 7.03 -10.13
N LEU A 854 -28.49 7.56 -9.14
CA LEU A 854 -27.59 8.70 -9.30
C LEU A 854 -26.12 8.34 -9.14
N THR A 855 -25.25 9.04 -9.85
CA THR A 855 -23.79 8.98 -9.63
C THR A 855 -23.44 9.52 -8.24
N LEU A 856 -22.37 8.99 -7.63
CA LEU A 856 -21.95 9.40 -6.28
C LEU A 856 -21.74 10.92 -6.15
N SER A 857 -21.10 11.55 -7.14
CA SER A 857 -20.94 13.02 -7.19
C SER A 857 -22.30 13.74 -7.08
N LYS A 858 -23.34 13.24 -7.78
CA LYS A 858 -24.69 13.84 -7.72
C LYS A 858 -25.42 13.55 -6.41
N GLN A 859 -25.25 12.36 -5.82
CA GLN A 859 -25.78 12.06 -4.48
C GLN A 859 -25.21 13.02 -3.43
N ILE A 860 -23.91 13.31 -3.49
CA ILE A 860 -23.23 14.25 -2.58
C ILE A 860 -23.56 15.71 -2.91
N GLU A 861 -23.71 16.11 -4.17
CA GLU A 861 -24.20 17.45 -4.54
C GLU A 861 -25.59 17.72 -3.96
N ILE A 862 -26.51 16.77 -4.11
CA ILE A 862 -27.87 16.87 -3.55
C ILE A 862 -27.78 16.97 -2.02
N ALA A 863 -27.05 16.07 -1.35
CA ALA A 863 -26.90 16.14 0.10
C ALA A 863 -26.30 17.48 0.57
N ALA A 864 -25.22 17.95 -0.07
CA ALA A 864 -24.54 19.19 0.29
C ALA A 864 -25.32 20.47 -0.02
N ARG A 865 -26.40 20.37 -0.80
CA ARG A 865 -27.28 21.50 -1.19
C ARG A 865 -28.64 21.51 -0.49
N THR A 866 -29.00 20.45 0.25
CA THR A 866 -30.25 20.29 0.98
C THR A 866 -30.24 21.07 2.31
N THR A 867 -31.36 21.73 2.63
CA THR A 867 -31.64 22.30 3.96
C THR A 867 -32.43 21.33 4.82
N ILE A 868 -33.51 20.75 4.28
CA ILE A 868 -34.36 19.77 4.99
C ILE A 868 -34.39 18.46 4.19
N MET A 869 -33.97 17.35 4.79
CA MET A 869 -34.02 16.02 4.18
C MET A 869 -35.19 15.22 4.75
N VAL A 870 -36.06 14.72 3.88
CA VAL A 870 -37.24 13.92 4.22
C VAL A 870 -37.05 12.50 3.69
N GLY A 871 -37.41 11.45 4.43
CA GLY A 871 -37.39 10.09 3.88
C GLY A 871 -37.78 8.98 4.85
N ILE A 872 -38.08 7.80 4.29
CA ILE A 872 -38.33 6.58 5.06
C ILE A 872 -37.02 6.10 5.72
N HIS A 873 -37.08 5.73 6.99
CA HIS A 873 -35.96 5.16 7.75
C HIS A 873 -35.09 4.20 6.91
N GLY A 874 -33.78 4.48 6.88
CA GLY A 874 -32.77 3.65 6.22
C GLY A 874 -31.76 4.44 5.40
N ASN A 875 -30.87 3.69 4.74
CA ASN A 875 -29.55 4.14 4.26
C ASN A 875 -29.50 5.45 3.47
N GLY A 876 -30.57 5.83 2.77
CA GLY A 876 -30.66 7.11 2.07
C GLY A 876 -30.39 8.30 2.99
N LEU A 877 -30.90 8.26 4.23
CA LEU A 877 -30.70 9.30 5.25
C LEU A 877 -29.28 9.36 5.82
N THR A 878 -28.37 8.42 5.48
CA THR A 878 -26.93 8.53 5.83
C THR A 878 -26.30 9.75 5.15
N HIS A 879 -26.85 10.19 4.02
CA HIS A 879 -26.36 11.35 3.27
C HIS A 879 -26.39 12.67 4.04
N GLN A 880 -27.13 12.76 5.15
CA GLN A 880 -27.09 13.93 6.04
C GLN A 880 -25.68 14.27 6.55
N LEU A 881 -24.74 13.30 6.58
CA LEU A 881 -23.33 13.54 6.91
C LEU A 881 -22.64 14.57 6.01
N TRP A 882 -23.27 14.95 4.88
CA TRP A 882 -22.76 15.92 3.91
C TRP A 882 -23.55 17.24 3.91
N MET A 883 -24.74 17.29 4.53
CA MET A 883 -25.61 18.46 4.61
C MET A 883 -24.96 19.63 5.39
N PRO A 884 -25.17 20.89 4.97
CA PRO A 884 -24.71 22.05 5.70
C PRO A 884 -25.49 22.23 7.01
N SER A 885 -24.77 22.30 8.13
CA SER A 885 -25.35 22.62 9.44
C SER A 885 -25.81 24.09 9.50
N SER A 886 -27.05 24.32 9.94
CA SER A 886 -27.69 25.63 10.14
C SER A 886 -28.91 25.52 11.08
N PRO A 887 -29.41 26.63 11.67
CA PRO A 887 -30.64 26.63 12.49
C PRO A 887 -31.90 26.07 11.81
N LYS A 888 -31.92 26.05 10.47
CA LYS A 888 -33.00 25.48 9.64
C LYS A 888 -32.73 24.02 9.23
N SER A 889 -31.50 23.54 9.38
CA SER A 889 -31.11 22.19 8.92
C SER A 889 -31.82 21.10 9.69
N THR A 890 -32.60 20.28 8.99
CA THR A 890 -33.57 19.36 9.61
C THR A 890 -33.62 18.02 8.88
N ILE A 891 -33.74 16.93 9.63
CA ILE A 891 -34.01 15.58 9.14
C ILE A 891 -35.43 15.19 9.57
N ILE A 892 -36.28 14.84 8.61
CA ILE A 892 -37.61 14.30 8.84
C ILE A 892 -37.60 12.82 8.43
N GLU A 893 -37.54 11.96 9.43
CA GLU A 893 -37.43 10.51 9.30
C GLU A 893 -38.79 9.85 9.51
N ILE A 894 -39.29 9.16 8.48
CA ILE A 894 -40.62 8.57 8.48
C ILE A 894 -40.52 7.09 8.82
N PHE A 895 -41.25 6.69 9.85
CA PHE A 895 -41.25 5.36 10.45
C PHE A 895 -42.58 4.64 10.22
N LEU A 896 -42.60 3.32 10.38
CA LEU A 896 -43.84 2.61 10.64
C LEU A 896 -44.41 3.12 11.99
N PRO A 897 -45.71 3.42 12.12
CA PRO A 897 -46.30 3.88 13.37
C PRO A 897 -45.95 2.99 14.57
N GLU A 898 -45.78 3.62 15.73
CA GLU A 898 -45.35 2.99 16.99
C GLU A 898 -43.97 2.30 16.95
N ARG A 899 -43.17 2.48 15.89
CA ARG A 899 -41.80 1.95 15.79
C ARG A 899 -40.76 3.06 15.69
N TYR A 900 -39.63 2.92 16.39
CA TYR A 900 -38.56 3.92 16.42
C TYR A 900 -37.20 3.23 16.52
N LEU A 901 -36.18 3.75 15.83
CA LEU A 901 -34.77 3.40 16.02
C LEU A 901 -33.91 4.67 16.04
N HIS A 902 -32.81 4.65 16.80
CA HIS A 902 -31.99 5.85 17.02
C HIS A 902 -30.95 6.14 15.92
N ASP A 903 -30.88 5.36 14.84
CA ASP A 903 -29.84 5.43 13.80
C ASP A 903 -29.58 6.85 13.27
N TYR A 904 -30.60 7.47 12.67
CA TYR A 904 -30.41 8.72 11.92
C TYR A 904 -30.55 9.97 12.79
N VAL A 905 -31.19 9.88 13.97
CA VAL A 905 -31.15 10.94 15.00
C VAL A 905 -29.77 11.08 15.64
N MET A 906 -28.99 9.99 15.77
CA MET A 906 -27.59 10.08 16.21
C MET A 906 -26.73 10.83 15.20
N LEU A 907 -26.92 10.59 13.90
CA LEU A 907 -26.22 11.35 12.86
C LEU A 907 -26.64 12.82 12.92
N ALA A 908 -27.95 13.11 12.99
CA ALA A 908 -28.49 14.46 12.99
C ALA A 908 -27.89 15.31 14.12
N ARG A 909 -27.86 14.77 15.33
CA ARG A 909 -27.29 15.43 16.51
C ARG A 909 -25.78 15.66 16.39
N ASN A 910 -25.03 14.75 15.75
CA ASN A 910 -23.60 14.98 15.47
C ASN A 910 -23.36 16.07 14.41
N MET A 911 -24.28 16.24 13.47
CA MET A 911 -24.20 17.28 12.43
C MET A 911 -24.80 18.64 12.85
N GLY A 912 -25.49 18.70 14.00
CA GLY A 912 -26.24 19.89 14.43
C GLY A 912 -27.55 20.11 13.68
N HIS A 913 -28.15 19.05 13.13
CA HIS A 913 -29.48 19.09 12.52
C HIS A 913 -30.57 18.83 13.56
N LYS A 914 -31.70 19.51 13.42
CA LYS A 914 -32.95 19.12 14.09
C LYS A 914 -33.42 17.77 13.54
N HIS A 915 -34.11 16.98 14.35
CA HIS A 915 -34.66 15.68 13.95
C HIS A 915 -36.12 15.56 14.34
N TYR A 916 -36.93 15.07 13.40
CA TYR A 916 -38.33 14.70 13.60
C TYR A 916 -38.54 13.26 13.14
N ALA A 917 -39.10 12.43 14.01
CA ALA A 917 -39.63 11.11 13.66
C ALA A 917 -41.13 11.23 13.38
N ILE A 918 -41.61 10.69 12.26
CA ILE A 918 -43.02 10.74 11.85
C ILE A 918 -43.66 9.35 11.93
N TRP A 919 -44.79 9.27 12.63
CA TRP A 919 -45.70 8.13 12.69
C TRP A 919 -47.03 8.54 12.03
N ASN A 920 -47.14 8.33 10.72
CA ASN A 920 -48.26 8.81 9.90
C ASN A 920 -48.49 10.33 9.99
N ASP A 921 -49.36 10.77 10.90
CA ASP A 921 -49.83 12.12 11.22
C ASP A 921 -49.29 12.64 12.58
N THR A 922 -48.63 11.77 13.35
CA THR A 922 -48.00 12.12 14.63
C THR A 922 -46.52 12.43 14.43
N ALA A 923 -46.06 13.55 14.97
CA ALA A 923 -44.66 13.98 14.93
C ALA A 923 -44.00 13.91 16.31
N LEU A 924 -42.83 13.28 16.38
CA LEU A 924 -42.01 13.15 17.60
C LEU A 924 -40.69 13.88 17.40
N THR A 925 -40.27 14.67 18.38
CA THR A 925 -38.93 15.29 18.42
C THR A 925 -38.47 15.38 19.87
N TYR A 926 -37.14 15.40 20.08
CA TYR A 926 -36.53 15.37 21.41
C TYR A 926 -35.39 16.39 21.49
N PRO A 927 -35.37 17.27 22.51
CA PRO A 927 -34.29 18.24 22.70
C PRO A 927 -32.95 17.54 23.02
N GLU A 928 -31.86 18.30 23.03
CA GLU A 928 -30.55 17.77 23.39
C GLU A 928 -30.55 17.17 24.81
N GLY A 929 -29.78 16.10 25.02
CA GLY A 929 -29.80 15.30 26.26
C GLY A 929 -30.97 14.31 26.36
N GLU A 930 -32.17 14.67 25.90
CA GLU A 930 -33.34 13.78 25.90
C GLU A 930 -33.30 12.76 24.75
N TRP A 931 -33.93 11.61 24.94
CA TRP A 931 -34.00 10.53 23.94
C TRP A 931 -35.33 9.78 24.04
N PHE A 932 -35.79 9.24 22.91
CA PHE A 932 -36.90 8.30 22.91
C PHE A 932 -36.58 7.07 23.78
N ASN A 933 -37.45 6.76 24.73
CA ASN A 933 -37.25 5.70 25.74
C ASN A 933 -37.82 4.33 25.31
N GLY A 934 -38.23 4.17 24.05
CA GLY A 934 -38.64 2.90 23.45
C GLY A 934 -40.15 2.64 23.48
N VAL A 935 -40.59 1.70 22.65
CA VAL A 935 -41.89 1.03 22.75
C VAL A 935 -41.63 -0.43 23.13
N ALA A 936 -42.49 -1.01 23.96
CA ALA A 936 -42.35 -2.41 24.36
C ALA A 936 -42.67 -3.36 23.20
N GLY A 937 -41.65 -4.07 22.70
CA GLY A 937 -41.82 -5.22 21.81
C GLY A 937 -42.01 -4.91 20.32
N GLY A 938 -40.91 -5.06 19.57
CA GLY A 938 -40.93 -5.28 18.12
C GLY A 938 -39.64 -5.99 17.70
N ASP A 939 -39.73 -7.06 16.90
CA ASP A 939 -38.52 -7.72 16.39
C ASP A 939 -37.85 -6.78 15.36
N ALA A 940 -36.53 -6.59 15.47
CA ALA A 940 -35.76 -5.84 14.48
C ALA A 940 -35.88 -6.42 13.05
N LYS A 941 -36.35 -7.67 12.89
CA LYS A 941 -36.75 -8.28 11.63
C LYS A 941 -38.06 -7.72 11.08
N GLU A 942 -39.09 -7.53 11.92
CA GLU A 942 -40.38 -6.90 11.54
C GLU A 942 -40.23 -5.42 11.18
N PHE A 943 -39.11 -4.80 11.53
CA PHE A 943 -38.80 -3.41 11.21
C PHE A 943 -37.99 -3.24 9.91
N ASN A 944 -37.30 -4.31 9.46
CA ASN A 944 -36.42 -4.29 8.30
C ASN A 944 -36.89 -5.16 7.13
N GLY A 945 -38.11 -5.70 7.19
CA GLY A 945 -38.71 -6.49 6.13
C GLY A 945 -39.28 -5.66 4.96
N PHE A 946 -40.14 -6.32 4.18
CA PHE A 946 -40.93 -5.68 3.12
C PHE A 946 -42.14 -4.99 3.75
N HIS A 947 -42.21 -3.66 3.68
CA HIS A 947 -43.31 -2.90 4.26
C HIS A 947 -43.71 -1.72 3.39
N THR A 948 -45.03 -1.53 3.27
CA THR A 948 -45.66 -0.36 2.68
C THR A 948 -46.13 0.54 3.83
N LEU A 949 -45.56 1.74 3.94
CA LEU A 949 -45.79 2.66 5.06
C LEU A 949 -46.90 3.69 4.74
N PRO A 950 -47.66 4.14 5.75
CA PRO A 950 -48.50 5.34 5.66
C PRO A 950 -47.68 6.60 6.02
N VAL A 951 -48.08 7.76 5.47
CA VAL A 951 -47.60 9.09 5.88
C VAL A 951 -48.66 10.14 5.55
N ASP A 952 -48.89 11.08 6.46
CA ASP A 952 -49.71 12.26 6.21
C ASP A 952 -48.83 13.39 5.63
N GLY A 953 -48.99 13.64 4.32
CA GLY A 953 -48.26 14.71 3.62
C GLY A 953 -48.43 16.11 4.27
N PRO A 954 -49.66 16.55 4.59
CA PRO A 954 -49.92 17.81 5.30
C PRO A 954 -49.14 17.98 6.61
N THR A 955 -49.03 16.92 7.43
CA THR A 955 -48.24 16.93 8.67
C THR A 955 -46.76 17.19 8.39
N VAL A 956 -46.17 16.52 7.39
CA VAL A 956 -44.77 16.75 7.00
C VAL A 956 -44.59 18.17 6.46
N ALA A 957 -45.50 18.64 5.59
CA ALA A 957 -45.46 19.98 5.03
C ALA A 957 -45.61 21.09 6.09
N LYS A 958 -46.42 20.86 7.13
CA LYS A 958 -46.53 21.75 8.30
C LYS A 958 -45.18 21.89 9.00
N ILE A 959 -44.50 20.79 9.31
CA ILE A 959 -43.18 20.82 9.98
C ILE A 959 -42.15 21.53 9.12
N VAL A 960 -42.13 21.28 7.82
CA VAL A 960 -41.25 21.99 6.86
C VAL A 960 -41.52 23.49 6.91
N ARG A 961 -42.78 23.93 6.80
CA ARG A 961 -43.17 25.35 6.90
C ARG A 961 -42.73 25.96 8.23
N GLU A 962 -42.98 25.29 9.35
CA GLU A 962 -42.59 25.74 10.69
C GLU A 962 -41.07 25.90 10.84
N GLN A 963 -40.26 24.97 10.30
CA GLN A 963 -38.80 25.09 10.33
C GLN A 963 -38.25 26.19 9.42
N LEU A 964 -38.86 26.43 8.26
CA LEU A 964 -38.38 27.45 7.31
C LEU A 964 -38.85 28.88 7.68
N THR A 965 -40.03 29.02 8.30
CA THR A 965 -40.62 30.33 8.64
C THR A 965 -40.52 30.73 10.12
N GLY A 966 -40.25 29.78 11.03
CA GLY A 966 -39.96 30.07 12.43
C GLY A 966 -38.59 30.76 12.64
N PRO A 967 -38.27 31.16 13.88
CA PRO A 967 -36.98 31.76 14.24
C PRO A 967 -35.79 30.82 13.96
#